data_AF-A0A0H3JFK0-F1
#
_entry.id   AF-A0A0H3JFK0-F1
#
_cell.length_a   1.000
_cell.length_b   1.000
_cell.length_c   1.000
_cell.angle_alpha   90.00
_cell.angle_beta   90.00
_cell.angle_gamma   90.00
#
_symmetry.space_group_name_H-M   'P 1'
#
loop_
_entity.id
_entity.type
_entity.pdbx_description
1 polymer ?
#
loop_
_entity_poly.entity_id
_entity_poly.type
_entity_poly.pdbx_seq_one_letter_code
_entity_poly.pdbx_strand_id
1 'polypeptide(L)'
;MSIKHYDVVRAASPSDLAEKLTHKLKEGWQPFGSPVAITPYTLMQAIAAEGDVTTPVVVPGTGDGGYPGVVTTEPDYYYVIPLAGQSNGMAYGEGLPLPQTYDRPDPRIKQLARRSTVTPDGAPCKYNDIIPADHCLHDVQDMSRLNHPKADLSKGQYGTVGQGLHIAKKLLPFIPANAGILLVPCCRGGSAFTTGADGTYSDVTGASESSTRWGVGRPLYKDLIGRTKAALAKNPKNVLLAVVWMQGEFDFDGTPANHTARFTEVVEQYRTDLADMVGQCAGGSADGVPWICGDTTYFWKQKSESTYQTVYGSYKNKTEKNIHFVPFMTDENGANVPTNKPEEDPDIPASGYYGAASRTSANWTSADRASHFSSWARRGIISDRLASAILLHAGRTAELVGGEQVVMPPDEKPSPDTPSTPSTDGKSVTTLLYYRATESGGLLNPQGWGAEGGRALVVDDAGAAGGKALRWTKQTGSSSWFMQHDAGNGADLLEKGGLISCRFKVDGTLTANQYALALYWPVSSLPQGVTLEGNAGHNLLASFYVQSDATDLNVMYHKGNAGQNTKLGSFGAFDNEWHTLGFRFAGNNSIEVTPVIDGKDGTPFMLSQSPVGTFTADKLRVTDITSGATYPVLIESITVEVNNP
;
A
#
# COMPACT_ATOMS: atom_id res chain seq x y z
N MET A 1 18.63 -11.79 -7.15
CA MET A 1 19.23 -11.66 -5.81
C MET A 1 18.21 -12.17 -4.81
N SER A 2 18.54 -13.21 -4.03
CA SER A 2 17.62 -13.74 -3.01
C SER A 2 18.17 -13.36 -1.64
N ILE A 3 17.35 -12.62 -0.90
CA ILE A 3 17.67 -11.96 0.36
C ILE A 3 17.47 -12.94 1.52
N LYS A 4 18.45 -13.03 2.43
CA LYS A 4 18.40 -13.92 3.61
C LYS A 4 17.91 -13.22 4.87
N HIS A 5 18.23 -11.94 5.02
CA HIS A 5 17.92 -11.14 6.20
C HIS A 5 17.11 -9.91 5.80
N TYR A 6 16.15 -9.52 6.65
CA TYR A 6 15.36 -8.30 6.51
C TYR A 6 15.42 -7.53 7.83
N ASP A 7 15.56 -6.21 7.76
CA ASP A 7 15.55 -5.28 8.90
C ASP A 7 14.99 -3.93 8.41
N VAL A 8 14.81 -2.96 9.31
CA VAL A 8 14.35 -1.60 8.96
C VAL A 8 15.18 -0.55 9.67
N VAL A 9 15.56 0.48 8.93
CA VAL A 9 16.15 1.69 9.48
C VAL A 9 15.05 2.71 9.72
N ARG A 10 14.81 3.05 10.98
CA ARG A 10 13.97 4.18 11.40
C ARG A 10 14.80 5.44 11.54
N ALA A 11 14.36 6.52 10.94
CA ALA A 11 15.05 7.80 10.99
C ALA A 11 14.09 8.97 11.13
N ALA A 12 14.49 9.99 11.89
CA ALA A 12 13.67 11.18 12.13
C ALA A 12 13.67 12.17 10.95
N SER A 13 14.59 11.99 10.00
CA SER A 13 14.75 12.85 8.83
C SER A 13 15.44 12.08 7.69
N PRO A 14 15.41 12.60 6.45
CA PRO A 14 16.20 12.04 5.35
C PRO A 14 17.70 11.99 5.63
N SER A 15 18.25 12.98 6.34
CA SER A 15 19.68 13.01 6.70
C SER A 15 20.03 11.93 7.73
N ASP A 16 19.20 11.76 8.76
CA ASP A 16 19.34 10.68 9.75
C ASP A 16 19.19 9.30 9.08
N LEU A 17 18.31 9.19 8.07
CA LEU A 17 18.15 7.97 7.31
C LEU A 17 19.39 7.64 6.49
N ALA A 18 19.94 8.62 5.78
CA ALA A 18 21.16 8.46 4.99
C ALA A 18 22.35 8.05 5.86
N GLU A 19 22.49 8.65 7.04
CA GLU A 19 23.56 8.33 8.00
C GLU A 19 23.43 6.88 8.51
N LYS A 20 22.24 6.51 9.00
CA LYS A 20 21.98 5.15 9.50
C LYS A 20 22.08 4.09 8.40
N LEU A 21 21.63 4.40 7.17
CA LEU A 21 21.79 3.51 6.02
C LEU A 21 23.27 3.35 5.65
N THR A 22 24.07 4.41 5.71
CA THR A 22 25.51 4.33 5.47
C THR A 22 26.19 3.39 6.47
N HIS A 23 25.74 3.37 7.73
CA HIS A 23 26.22 2.40 8.71
C HIS A 23 25.81 0.97 8.35
N LYS A 24 24.53 0.74 8.06
CA LYS A 24 24.00 -0.58 7.68
C LYS A 24 24.64 -1.13 6.39
N LEU A 25 24.91 -0.27 5.41
CA LEU A 25 25.62 -0.63 4.16
C LEU A 25 27.02 -1.18 4.44
N LYS A 26 27.76 -0.61 5.41
CA LYS A 26 29.09 -1.11 5.81
C LYS A 26 29.03 -2.47 6.50
N GLU A 27 27.89 -2.82 7.08
CA GLU A 27 27.64 -4.10 7.75
C GLU A 27 27.12 -5.18 6.80
N GLY A 28 27.01 -4.87 5.50
CA GLY A 28 26.57 -5.82 4.46
C GLY A 28 25.08 -5.78 4.13
N TRP A 29 24.33 -4.85 4.74
CA TRP A 29 22.93 -4.60 4.38
C TRP A 29 22.80 -3.76 3.12
N GLN A 30 21.63 -3.79 2.49
CA GLN A 30 21.29 -3.07 1.27
C GLN A 30 19.86 -2.54 1.41
N PRO A 31 19.52 -1.34 0.93
CA PRO A 31 18.13 -0.88 0.87
C PRO A 31 17.25 -1.89 0.13
N PHE A 32 16.10 -2.21 0.70
CA PHE A 32 15.10 -3.10 0.15
C PHE A 32 13.82 -2.32 -0.13
N GLY A 33 13.53 -2.08 -1.40
CA GLY A 33 12.47 -1.16 -1.81
C GLY A 33 12.81 0.31 -1.46
N SER A 34 11.83 1.19 -1.61
CA SER A 34 11.98 2.62 -1.30
C SER A 34 11.68 2.91 0.18
N PRO A 35 12.23 3.99 0.76
CA PRO A 35 11.84 4.42 2.09
C PRO A 35 10.35 4.74 2.14
N VAL A 36 9.70 4.38 3.25
CA VAL A 36 8.31 4.71 3.57
C VAL A 36 8.31 5.82 4.60
N ALA A 37 7.63 6.93 4.31
CA ALA A 37 7.32 7.94 5.31
C ALA A 37 6.12 7.46 6.16
N ILE A 38 6.31 7.42 7.47
CA ILE A 38 5.34 6.88 8.45
C ILE A 38 4.56 8.02 9.10
N THR A 39 5.29 9.07 9.41
CA THR A 39 4.81 10.35 9.91
C THR A 39 5.61 11.42 9.15
N PRO A 40 5.24 12.71 9.24
CA PRO A 40 6.03 13.79 8.67
C PRO A 40 7.49 13.84 9.16
N TYR A 41 7.80 13.14 10.27
CA TYR A 41 9.09 13.17 10.96
C TYR A 41 9.66 11.78 11.22
N THR A 42 9.19 10.74 10.52
CA THR A 42 9.78 9.40 10.65
C THR A 42 9.75 8.68 9.32
N LEU A 43 10.94 8.40 8.80
CA LEU A 43 11.18 7.56 7.63
C LEU A 43 11.56 6.14 8.08
N MET A 44 11.07 5.14 7.37
CA MET A 44 11.49 3.75 7.48
C MET A 44 12.00 3.26 6.14
N GLN A 45 13.27 2.84 6.09
CA GLN A 45 13.81 2.10 4.95
C GLN A 45 13.96 0.64 5.36
N ALA A 46 13.25 -0.27 4.68
CA ALA A 46 13.60 -1.67 4.80
C ALA A 46 14.98 -1.91 4.21
N ILE A 47 15.74 -2.77 4.85
CA ILE A 47 17.05 -3.20 4.42
C ILE A 47 17.10 -4.71 4.39
N ALA A 48 17.94 -5.23 3.51
CA ALA A 48 18.08 -6.63 3.19
C ALA A 48 19.55 -7.01 3.13
N ALA A 49 19.89 -8.24 3.48
CA ALA A 49 21.25 -8.76 3.27
C ALA A 49 21.21 -10.18 2.70
N GLU A 50 22.13 -10.47 1.78
CA GLU A 50 22.35 -11.82 1.22
C GLU A 50 23.44 -12.62 1.98
N GLY A 51 24.34 -11.92 2.69
CA GLY A 51 25.44 -12.51 3.47
C GLY A 51 25.23 -12.41 4.99
N ASP A 52 26.15 -12.99 5.75
CA ASP A 52 26.17 -12.86 7.22
C ASP A 52 26.50 -11.40 7.60
N VAL A 53 25.69 -10.80 8.47
CA VAL A 53 25.82 -9.39 8.90
C VAL A 53 26.52 -9.28 10.26
N THR A 54 27.40 -8.28 10.43
CA THR A 54 28.31 -8.15 11.58
C THR A 54 27.66 -7.60 12.84
N THR A 55 26.57 -6.83 12.71
CA THR A 55 25.62 -6.59 13.81
C THR A 55 24.47 -7.56 13.66
N PRO A 56 24.22 -8.42 14.67
CA PRO A 56 23.12 -9.35 14.57
C PRO A 56 21.81 -8.55 14.45
N VAL A 57 20.99 -8.88 13.44
CA VAL A 57 19.54 -9.05 13.69
C VAL A 57 19.46 -9.77 15.03
N VAL A 58 18.64 -9.38 16.00
CA VAL A 58 18.46 -10.21 17.20
C VAL A 58 18.27 -11.66 16.73
N VAL A 59 19.32 -12.48 16.90
CA VAL A 59 19.39 -13.88 16.47
C VAL A 59 19.29 -14.64 17.77
N PRO A 60 18.14 -15.25 18.09
CA PRO A 60 18.12 -16.33 19.06
C PRO A 60 18.67 -17.55 18.32
N GLY A 61 19.86 -17.97 18.71
CA GLY A 61 20.36 -19.29 18.40
C GLY A 61 19.43 -20.35 18.98
N THR A 62 19.20 -21.42 18.23
CA THR A 62 18.64 -22.66 18.76
C THR A 62 19.78 -23.50 19.32
N GLY A 63 19.96 -23.51 20.65
CA GLY A 63 20.75 -24.52 21.36
C GLY A 63 21.95 -23.99 22.16
N ASP A 64 21.90 -24.24 23.47
CA ASP A 64 22.97 -24.24 24.49
C ASP A 64 24.20 -23.33 24.28
N GLY A 65 24.13 -22.14 24.88
CA GLY A 65 25.28 -21.24 25.01
C GLY A 65 24.84 -19.79 25.10
N GLY A 66 24.28 -19.40 26.24
CA GLY A 66 23.79 -18.04 26.47
C GLY A 66 24.88 -16.98 26.38
N TYR A 67 24.57 -15.89 25.68
CA TYR A 67 25.14 -14.56 25.93
C TYR A 67 23.99 -13.59 26.26
N PRO A 68 24.18 -12.66 27.21
CA PRO A 68 23.10 -11.93 27.85
C PRO A 68 22.64 -10.74 26.99
N GLY A 69 21.33 -10.49 26.90
CA GLY A 69 20.86 -9.14 26.58
C GLY A 69 19.54 -8.92 25.84
N VAL A 70 18.81 -9.93 25.37
CA VAL A 70 17.43 -9.72 24.86
C VAL A 70 16.55 -10.93 25.21
N VAL A 71 15.51 -10.69 26.01
CA VAL A 71 14.46 -11.68 26.26
C VAL A 71 13.56 -11.70 25.02
N THR A 72 13.58 -12.78 24.24
CA THR A 72 12.56 -13.01 23.21
C THR A 72 11.24 -13.32 23.89
N THR A 73 10.40 -12.29 24.06
CA THR A 73 9.04 -12.43 24.54
C THR A 73 8.11 -12.78 23.37
N GLU A 74 7.11 -13.64 23.61
CA GLU A 74 5.99 -13.84 22.69
C GLU A 74 5.36 -12.47 22.34
N PRO A 75 4.96 -12.22 21.08
CA PRO A 75 4.30 -10.98 20.71
C PRO A 75 3.06 -10.69 21.57
N ASP A 76 2.89 -9.42 21.94
CA ASP A 76 1.73 -8.92 22.68
C ASP A 76 0.43 -9.07 21.87
N TYR A 77 0.54 -9.01 20.54
CA TYR A 77 -0.56 -9.16 19.58
C TYR A 77 -0.03 -9.46 18.17
N TYR A 78 -0.93 -9.76 17.24
CA TYR A 78 -0.61 -10.15 15.87
C TYR A 78 -1.36 -9.33 14.83
N TYR A 79 -0.66 -8.94 13.76
CA TYR A 79 -1.30 -8.61 12.48
C TYR A 79 -1.69 -9.89 11.76
N VAL A 80 -2.98 -10.06 11.50
CA VAL A 80 -3.57 -11.25 10.92
C VAL A 80 -3.65 -11.11 9.41
N ILE A 81 -3.16 -12.11 8.68
CA ILE A 81 -3.19 -12.16 7.21
C ILE A 81 -3.73 -13.51 6.74
N PRO A 82 -5.00 -13.59 6.31
CA PRO A 82 -5.53 -14.76 5.63
C PRO A 82 -4.92 -14.93 4.24
N LEU A 83 -4.57 -16.18 3.93
CA LEU A 83 -4.05 -16.61 2.64
C LEU A 83 -5.08 -17.59 2.06
N ALA A 84 -5.71 -17.23 0.94
CA ALA A 84 -6.78 -18.01 0.34
C ALA A 84 -6.68 -18.08 -1.19
N GLY A 85 -7.36 -19.07 -1.76
CA GLY A 85 -7.37 -19.34 -3.19
C GLY A 85 -6.95 -20.78 -3.49
N GLN A 86 -6.15 -20.98 -4.54
CA GLN A 86 -5.73 -22.31 -5.00
C GLN A 86 -4.22 -22.53 -4.99
N SER A 87 -3.70 -23.40 -5.88
CA SER A 87 -2.33 -23.89 -5.88
C SER A 87 -1.27 -22.78 -5.89
N ASN A 88 -1.46 -21.73 -6.70
CA ASN A 88 -0.51 -20.63 -6.73
C ASN A 88 -0.55 -19.74 -5.47
N GLY A 89 -1.61 -19.80 -4.66
CA GLY A 89 -1.70 -19.17 -3.35
C GLY A 89 -1.01 -19.92 -2.20
N MET A 90 -0.50 -21.13 -2.45
CA MET A 90 0.04 -22.02 -1.41
C MET A 90 1.34 -22.73 -1.82
N ALA A 91 1.76 -23.73 -1.04
CA ALA A 91 3.00 -24.46 -1.23
C ALA A 91 2.99 -25.37 -2.46
N TYR A 92 3.16 -24.81 -3.64
CA TYR A 92 3.33 -25.53 -4.90
C TYR A 92 4.71 -25.31 -5.55
N GLY A 93 5.60 -24.53 -4.92
CA GLY A 93 6.99 -24.42 -5.36
C GLY A 93 7.72 -25.75 -5.17
N GLU A 94 8.28 -26.29 -6.25
CA GLU A 94 8.82 -27.64 -6.24
C GLU A 94 10.30 -27.74 -5.85
N GLY A 95 11.09 -26.67 -6.03
CA GLY A 95 12.48 -26.65 -5.61
C GLY A 95 12.65 -26.79 -4.09
N LEU A 96 13.84 -27.25 -3.69
CA LEU A 96 14.19 -27.66 -2.34
C LEU A 96 13.94 -26.54 -1.29
N PRO A 97 13.27 -26.85 -0.16
CA PRO A 97 13.20 -25.94 0.98
C PRO A 97 14.56 -25.67 1.64
N LEU A 98 14.73 -24.45 2.16
CA LEU A 98 15.98 -23.94 2.75
C LEU A 98 15.74 -23.39 4.18
N PRO A 99 15.28 -24.22 5.14
CA PRO A 99 14.83 -23.80 6.46
C PRO A 99 15.95 -23.29 7.38
N GLN A 100 17.22 -23.48 7.01
CA GLN A 100 18.35 -22.87 7.72
C GLN A 100 18.62 -21.43 7.26
N THR A 101 18.10 -21.03 6.09
CA THR A 101 18.38 -19.72 5.46
C THR A 101 17.08 -19.00 5.06
N TYR A 102 16.69 -19.06 3.79
CA TYR A 102 15.57 -18.30 3.21
C TYR A 102 14.23 -18.66 3.84
N ASP A 103 14.03 -19.95 4.09
CA ASP A 103 12.79 -20.52 4.58
C ASP A 103 12.78 -20.66 6.11
N ARG A 104 13.78 -20.09 6.78
CA ARG A 104 13.90 -20.13 8.23
C ARG A 104 12.69 -19.48 8.91
N PRO A 105 11.99 -20.19 9.82
CA PRO A 105 10.95 -19.62 10.66
C PRO A 105 11.45 -18.42 11.48
N ASP A 106 10.55 -17.53 11.83
CA ASP A 106 10.81 -16.39 12.71
C ASP A 106 9.93 -16.50 13.97
N PRO A 107 10.44 -16.25 15.18
CA PRO A 107 9.67 -16.38 16.42
C PRO A 107 8.42 -15.48 16.46
N ARG A 108 8.39 -14.35 15.74
CA ARG A 108 7.27 -13.41 15.66
C ARG A 108 6.30 -13.72 14.51
N ILE A 109 6.61 -14.70 13.66
CA ILE A 109 5.73 -15.12 12.56
C ILE A 109 5.11 -16.48 12.88
N LYS A 110 3.79 -16.48 13.04
CA LYS A 110 2.99 -17.65 13.40
C LYS A 110 1.97 -17.96 12.32
N GLN A 111 1.35 -19.13 12.43
CA GLN A 111 0.19 -19.53 11.63
C GLN A 111 -0.85 -20.22 12.50
N LEU A 112 -2.10 -20.25 12.03
CA LEU A 112 -3.12 -21.14 12.61
C LEU A 112 -2.96 -22.57 12.11
N ALA A 113 -2.82 -23.51 13.05
CA ALA A 113 -2.67 -24.93 12.78
C ALA A 113 -3.93 -25.57 12.14
N ARG A 114 -3.74 -26.77 11.58
CA ARG A 114 -4.73 -27.60 10.87
C ARG A 114 -4.34 -29.06 10.91
N ARG A 115 -3.09 -29.36 10.51
CA ARG A 115 -2.48 -30.69 10.65
C ARG A 115 -2.50 -31.15 12.12
N SER A 116 -2.33 -32.45 12.33
CA SER A 116 -2.20 -33.04 13.67
C SER A 116 -0.86 -32.75 14.35
N THR A 117 0.15 -32.32 13.60
CA THR A 117 1.48 -31.96 14.09
C THR A 117 1.97 -30.65 13.45
N VAL A 118 2.84 -29.92 14.17
CA VAL A 118 3.40 -28.63 13.75
C VAL A 118 4.25 -28.77 12.49
N THR A 119 5.10 -29.78 12.46
CA THR A 119 5.86 -30.23 11.29
C THR A 119 5.55 -31.71 11.06
N PRO A 120 5.88 -32.30 9.90
CA PRO A 120 5.83 -33.75 9.74
C PRO A 120 6.61 -34.43 10.87
N ASP A 121 5.93 -35.33 11.58
CA ASP A 121 6.49 -36.12 12.70
C ASP A 121 6.98 -35.26 13.90
N GLY A 122 6.58 -33.99 13.95
CA GLY A 122 6.91 -33.05 15.02
C GLY A 122 5.91 -33.06 16.18
N ALA A 123 5.95 -32.00 16.99
CA ALA A 123 5.06 -31.83 18.12
C ALA A 123 3.57 -31.81 17.69
N PRO A 124 2.65 -32.39 18.47
CA PRO A 124 1.23 -32.36 18.16
C PRO A 124 0.67 -30.93 18.23
N CYS A 125 -0.31 -30.63 17.38
CA CYS A 125 -1.10 -29.40 17.44
C CYS A 125 -2.57 -29.68 17.12
N LYS A 126 -3.45 -28.80 17.56
CA LYS A 126 -4.89 -28.84 17.27
C LYS A 126 -5.26 -27.79 16.23
N TYR A 127 -6.41 -27.96 15.60
CA TYR A 127 -6.97 -26.97 14.68
C TYR A 127 -7.06 -25.59 15.37
N ASN A 128 -6.55 -24.55 14.70
CA ASN A 128 -6.46 -23.17 15.21
C ASN A 128 -5.54 -22.94 16.43
N ASP A 129 -4.63 -23.86 16.76
CA ASP A 129 -3.49 -23.53 17.62
C ASP A 129 -2.57 -22.53 16.91
N ILE A 130 -1.99 -21.59 17.67
CA ILE A 130 -0.95 -20.70 17.16
C ILE A 130 0.37 -21.47 17.18
N ILE A 131 0.95 -21.71 16.01
CA ILE A 131 2.20 -22.46 15.83
C ILE A 131 3.19 -21.65 14.99
N PRO A 132 4.50 -21.99 15.00
CA PRO A 132 5.46 -21.37 14.10
C PRO A 132 5.03 -21.47 12.62
N ALA A 133 5.22 -20.40 11.87
CA ALA A 133 5.08 -20.44 10.41
C ALA A 133 6.40 -20.88 9.75
N ASP A 134 6.30 -21.73 8.74
CA ASP A 134 7.43 -22.14 7.90
C ASP A 134 7.06 -22.10 6.40
N HIS A 135 7.90 -22.65 5.53
CA HIS A 135 7.69 -22.65 4.08
C HIS A 135 6.49 -23.45 3.60
N CYS A 136 5.93 -24.35 4.40
CA CYS A 136 4.85 -25.26 4.01
C CYS A 136 3.68 -25.14 5.00
N LEU A 137 2.90 -24.06 4.82
CA LEU A 137 1.82 -23.67 5.73
C LEU A 137 0.65 -24.67 5.77
N HIS A 138 -0.15 -24.56 6.82
CA HIS A 138 -1.28 -25.44 7.16
C HIS A 138 -2.57 -25.13 6.34
N ASP A 139 -2.43 -25.05 5.02
CA ASP A 139 -3.53 -24.89 4.07
C ASP A 139 -4.50 -26.09 4.10
N VAL A 140 -5.65 -25.98 3.43
CA VAL A 140 -6.68 -27.06 3.40
C VAL A 140 -6.10 -28.35 2.79
N GLN A 141 -5.17 -28.21 1.85
CA GLN A 141 -4.42 -29.33 1.29
C GLN A 141 -3.03 -29.40 1.93
N ASP A 142 -2.67 -30.57 2.46
CA ASP A 142 -1.38 -30.80 3.09
C ASP A 142 -0.30 -31.15 2.04
N MET A 143 0.63 -30.23 1.83
CA MET A 143 1.74 -30.42 0.88
C MET A 143 3.05 -30.87 1.56
N SER A 144 3.03 -31.06 2.88
CA SER A 144 4.24 -31.26 3.68
C SER A 144 4.92 -32.62 3.51
N ARG A 145 4.20 -33.59 2.95
CA ARG A 145 4.72 -34.93 2.64
C ARG A 145 5.24 -35.05 1.21
N LEU A 146 5.05 -34.04 0.35
CA LEU A 146 5.50 -34.05 -1.04
C LEU A 146 6.96 -33.56 -1.15
N ASN A 147 7.88 -34.35 -0.59
CA ASN A 147 9.28 -33.97 -0.40
C ASN A 147 10.06 -33.87 -1.72
N HIS A 148 10.99 -32.92 -1.77
CA HIS A 148 11.98 -32.86 -2.85
C HIS A 148 12.93 -34.07 -2.77
N PRO A 149 13.36 -34.70 -3.89
CA PRO A 149 14.20 -35.91 -3.87
C PRO A 149 15.57 -35.75 -3.22
N LYS A 150 16.07 -34.51 -3.15
CA LYS A 150 17.34 -34.17 -2.46
C LYS A 150 17.13 -33.63 -1.04
N ALA A 151 15.93 -33.76 -0.48
CA ALA A 151 15.63 -33.26 0.85
C ALA A 151 16.30 -34.08 1.96
N ASP A 152 16.92 -33.37 2.89
CA ASP A 152 17.34 -33.90 4.18
C ASP A 152 16.26 -33.55 5.23
N LEU A 153 15.42 -34.53 5.54
CA LEU A 153 14.30 -34.32 6.48
C LEU A 153 14.76 -34.01 7.91
N SER A 154 15.97 -34.44 8.29
CA SER A 154 16.55 -34.08 9.60
C SER A 154 16.82 -32.59 9.73
N LYS A 155 16.94 -31.88 8.59
CA LYS A 155 17.08 -30.43 8.49
C LYS A 155 15.75 -29.72 8.31
N GLY A 156 14.61 -30.41 8.39
CA GLY A 156 13.30 -29.81 8.17
C GLY A 156 13.00 -29.46 6.72
N GLN A 157 13.71 -30.05 5.74
CA GLN A 157 13.51 -29.79 4.31
C GLN A 157 12.29 -30.54 3.71
N TYR A 158 11.18 -30.56 4.44
CA TYR A 158 10.00 -31.33 4.06
C TYR A 158 9.11 -30.56 3.06
N GLY A 159 8.34 -31.29 2.25
CA GLY A 159 7.30 -30.76 1.38
C GLY A 159 7.77 -29.88 0.22
N THR A 160 6.90 -28.92 -0.09
CA THR A 160 7.03 -27.87 -1.13
C THR A 160 7.02 -26.48 -0.48
N VAL A 161 7.31 -25.44 -1.26
CA VAL A 161 7.48 -24.07 -0.75
C VAL A 161 6.32 -23.16 -1.17
N GLY A 162 5.77 -22.41 -0.21
CA GLY A 162 4.76 -21.38 -0.39
C GLY A 162 5.28 -19.98 -0.03
N GLN A 163 4.61 -18.93 -0.51
CA GLN A 163 5.05 -17.55 -0.34
C GLN A 163 4.63 -16.90 0.98
N GLY A 164 3.71 -17.51 1.76
CA GLY A 164 3.13 -16.88 2.95
C GLY A 164 4.17 -16.47 4.00
N LEU A 165 5.12 -17.35 4.33
CA LEU A 165 6.24 -17.03 5.22
C LEU A 165 7.05 -15.82 4.69
N HIS A 166 7.33 -15.80 3.39
CA HIS A 166 8.17 -14.76 2.78
C HIS A 166 7.46 -13.41 2.72
N ILE A 167 6.14 -13.40 2.51
CA ILE A 167 5.32 -12.18 2.66
C ILE A 167 5.46 -11.66 4.10
N ALA A 168 5.26 -12.52 5.10
CA ALA A 168 5.35 -12.11 6.50
C ALA A 168 6.76 -11.60 6.87
N LYS A 169 7.84 -12.27 6.43
CA LYS A 169 9.22 -11.83 6.69
C LYS A 169 9.51 -10.45 6.11
N LYS A 170 8.88 -10.08 5.00
CA LYS A 170 9.02 -8.76 4.36
C LYS A 170 8.20 -7.68 5.04
N LEU A 171 7.11 -8.06 5.72
CA LEU A 171 6.27 -7.13 6.48
C LEU A 171 6.76 -6.92 7.92
N LEU A 172 7.39 -7.94 8.52
CA LEU A 172 7.82 -7.94 9.91
C LEU A 172 8.65 -6.72 10.34
N PRO A 173 9.56 -6.17 9.51
CA PRO A 173 10.32 -4.97 9.85
C PRO A 173 9.47 -3.68 9.98
N PHE A 174 8.28 -3.66 9.36
CA PHE A 174 7.42 -2.47 9.32
C PHE A 174 6.42 -2.40 10.49
N ILE A 175 6.30 -3.46 11.29
CA ILE A 175 5.37 -3.53 12.43
C ILE A 175 6.12 -3.32 13.78
N PRO A 176 5.41 -2.97 14.88
CA PRO A 176 6.02 -2.73 16.18
C PRO A 176 6.76 -3.96 16.70
N ALA A 177 7.83 -3.75 17.47
CA ALA A 177 8.69 -4.83 17.96
C ALA A 177 7.94 -5.83 18.87
N ASN A 178 6.92 -5.37 19.60
CA ASN A 178 6.05 -6.21 20.42
C ASN A 178 4.91 -6.89 19.65
N ALA A 179 4.75 -6.60 18.36
CA ALA A 179 3.75 -7.25 17.51
C ALA A 179 4.37 -8.37 16.66
N GLY A 180 3.55 -9.36 16.31
CA GLY A 180 3.90 -10.43 15.37
C GLY A 180 3.00 -10.43 14.14
N ILE A 181 3.20 -11.41 13.25
CA ILE A 181 2.31 -11.70 12.12
C ILE A 181 1.71 -13.08 12.32
N LEU A 182 0.38 -13.18 12.25
CA LEU A 182 -0.36 -14.43 12.30
C LEU A 182 -0.99 -14.74 10.94
N LEU A 183 -0.41 -15.71 10.25
CA LEU A 183 -0.92 -16.19 8.97
C LEU A 183 -2.12 -17.13 9.16
N VAL A 184 -3.12 -16.98 8.31
CA VAL A 184 -4.33 -17.84 8.33
C VAL A 184 -4.43 -18.60 7.00
N PRO A 185 -3.73 -19.73 6.86
CA PRO A 185 -3.69 -20.50 5.61
C PRO A 185 -5.01 -21.25 5.36
N CYS A 186 -5.64 -20.96 4.22
CA CYS A 186 -6.95 -21.43 3.79
C CYS A 186 -6.99 -21.80 2.29
N CYS A 187 -5.84 -21.96 1.64
CA CYS A 187 -5.78 -22.30 0.21
C CYS A 187 -6.09 -23.78 -0.03
N ARG A 188 -6.54 -24.08 -1.27
CA ARG A 188 -6.74 -25.44 -1.74
C ARG A 188 -6.38 -25.60 -3.21
N GLY A 189 -5.34 -26.38 -3.54
CA GLY A 189 -4.98 -26.66 -4.93
C GLY A 189 -6.16 -27.23 -5.73
N GLY A 190 -6.31 -26.83 -6.99
CA GLY A 190 -7.41 -27.31 -7.84
C GLY A 190 -8.82 -26.89 -7.40
N SER A 191 -8.96 -25.92 -6.50
CA SER A 191 -10.26 -25.35 -6.16
C SER A 191 -10.73 -24.30 -7.17
N ALA A 192 -12.04 -24.22 -7.40
CA ALA A 192 -12.64 -23.24 -8.30
C ALA A 192 -13.99 -22.71 -7.77
N PHE A 193 -14.52 -21.65 -8.37
CA PHE A 193 -15.92 -21.26 -8.13
C PHE A 193 -16.89 -22.12 -8.95
N THR A 194 -16.49 -22.47 -10.18
CA THR A 194 -17.39 -22.98 -11.22
C THR A 194 -17.27 -24.48 -11.47
N THR A 195 -16.27 -25.13 -10.90
CA THR A 195 -16.13 -26.59 -10.84
C THR A 195 -15.62 -27.08 -9.47
N GLY A 196 -15.57 -28.39 -9.25
CA GLY A 196 -15.11 -29.00 -7.99
C GLY A 196 -16.23 -29.48 -7.05
N ALA A 197 -15.85 -30.25 -6.05
CA ALA A 197 -16.73 -30.80 -5.03
C ALA A 197 -16.84 -29.87 -3.82
N ASP A 198 -18.00 -29.82 -3.18
CA ASP A 198 -18.18 -29.03 -1.96
C ASP A 198 -17.34 -29.56 -0.79
N GLY A 199 -17.25 -30.88 -0.68
CA GLY A 199 -16.67 -31.55 0.49
C GLY A 199 -17.47 -31.26 1.76
N THR A 200 -16.80 -31.21 2.91
CA THR A 200 -17.44 -31.01 4.23
C THR A 200 -16.71 -29.95 5.04
N TYR A 201 -17.41 -29.38 6.03
CA TYR A 201 -16.87 -28.44 7.01
C TYR A 201 -17.18 -28.94 8.42
N SER A 202 -16.24 -28.73 9.34
CA SER A 202 -16.37 -29.06 10.76
C SER A 202 -15.70 -27.97 11.59
N ASP A 203 -16.30 -27.57 12.71
CA ASP A 203 -15.74 -26.54 13.59
C ASP A 203 -14.43 -26.99 14.27
N VAL A 204 -14.15 -28.30 14.31
CA VAL A 204 -12.96 -28.86 14.96
C VAL A 204 -11.81 -29.20 14.01
N THR A 205 -12.06 -29.28 12.70
CA THR A 205 -11.05 -29.65 11.69
C THR A 205 -11.04 -28.74 10.46
N GLY A 206 -12.01 -27.85 10.32
CA GLY A 206 -12.17 -26.97 9.18
C GLY A 206 -12.74 -27.66 7.95
N ALA A 207 -12.46 -27.07 6.78
CA ALA A 207 -12.77 -27.67 5.49
C ALA A 207 -11.99 -28.98 5.28
N SER A 208 -12.68 -29.98 4.73
CA SER A 208 -12.07 -31.24 4.32
C SER A 208 -11.15 -31.06 3.11
N GLU A 209 -10.14 -31.92 2.96
CA GLU A 209 -9.28 -31.93 1.77
C GLU A 209 -10.07 -32.13 0.46
N SER A 210 -11.23 -32.79 0.52
CA SER A 210 -12.12 -32.98 -0.64
C SER A 210 -12.88 -31.72 -1.08
N SER A 211 -12.85 -30.65 -0.30
CA SER A 211 -13.52 -29.40 -0.61
C SER A 211 -12.75 -28.63 -1.67
N THR A 212 -13.17 -28.69 -2.93
CA THR A 212 -12.52 -28.01 -4.07
C THR A 212 -13.41 -26.95 -4.71
N ARG A 213 -14.39 -26.43 -3.96
CA ARG A 213 -15.37 -25.46 -4.44
C ARG A 213 -15.46 -24.24 -3.53
N TRP A 214 -15.14 -23.08 -4.08
CA TRP A 214 -15.35 -21.77 -3.45
C TRP A 214 -16.77 -21.26 -3.67
N GLY A 215 -17.23 -20.41 -2.75
CA GLY A 215 -18.54 -19.76 -2.81
C GLY A 215 -19.14 -19.59 -1.42
N VAL A 216 -20.00 -18.60 -1.27
CA VAL A 216 -20.66 -18.30 0.02
C VAL A 216 -21.38 -19.53 0.57
N GLY A 217 -21.22 -19.76 1.87
CA GLY A 217 -21.81 -20.90 2.59
C GLY A 217 -21.14 -22.26 2.32
N ARG A 218 -20.20 -22.36 1.37
CA ARG A 218 -19.48 -23.60 1.08
C ARG A 218 -18.33 -23.83 2.07
N PRO A 219 -17.82 -25.08 2.22
CA PRO A 219 -16.79 -25.39 3.20
C PRO A 219 -15.52 -24.54 3.14
N LEU A 220 -14.98 -24.24 1.95
CA LEU A 220 -13.79 -23.39 1.83
C LEU A 220 -14.05 -21.96 2.31
N TYR A 221 -15.23 -21.40 2.01
CA TYR A 221 -15.62 -20.08 2.51
C TYR A 221 -15.79 -20.08 4.03
N LYS A 222 -16.50 -21.07 4.58
CA LYS A 222 -16.70 -21.23 6.03
C LYS A 222 -15.36 -21.38 6.76
N ASP A 223 -14.41 -22.08 6.17
CA ASP A 223 -13.06 -22.24 6.71
C ASP A 223 -12.29 -20.92 6.69
N LEU A 224 -12.33 -20.15 5.59
CA LEU A 224 -11.73 -18.81 5.51
C LEU A 224 -12.28 -17.87 6.60
N ILE A 225 -13.60 -17.64 6.64
CA ILE A 225 -14.18 -16.70 7.61
C ILE A 225 -14.01 -17.20 9.05
N GLY A 226 -14.24 -18.49 9.30
CA GLY A 226 -14.13 -19.09 10.63
C GLY A 226 -12.71 -19.02 11.18
N ARG A 227 -11.69 -19.27 10.36
CA ARG A 227 -10.29 -19.19 10.78
C ARG A 227 -9.82 -17.75 10.94
N THR A 228 -10.27 -16.81 10.10
CA THR A 228 -10.01 -15.38 10.33
C THR A 228 -10.56 -14.96 11.69
N LYS A 229 -11.84 -15.25 11.98
CA LYS A 229 -12.44 -14.92 13.27
C LYS A 229 -11.73 -15.61 14.43
N ALA A 230 -11.34 -16.87 14.27
CA ALA A 230 -10.56 -17.59 15.27
C ALA A 230 -9.23 -16.89 15.56
N ALA A 231 -8.52 -16.39 14.54
CA ALA A 231 -7.29 -15.63 14.70
C ALA A 231 -7.51 -14.31 15.45
N LEU A 232 -8.54 -13.54 15.09
CA LEU A 232 -8.86 -12.27 15.75
C LEU A 232 -9.30 -12.47 17.21
N ALA A 233 -10.09 -13.51 17.48
CA ALA A 233 -10.57 -13.84 18.82
C ALA A 233 -9.46 -14.31 19.79
N LYS A 234 -8.28 -14.72 19.30
CA LYS A 234 -7.15 -15.09 20.18
C LYS A 234 -6.69 -13.92 21.04
N ASN A 235 -6.82 -12.69 20.54
CA ASN A 235 -6.40 -11.50 21.25
C ASN A 235 -7.15 -10.28 20.69
N PRO A 236 -7.86 -9.48 21.51
CA PRO A 236 -8.60 -8.31 21.03
C PRO A 236 -7.70 -7.24 20.37
N LYS A 237 -6.39 -7.28 20.63
CA LYS A 237 -5.40 -6.43 19.95
C LYS A 237 -4.99 -6.90 18.57
N ASN A 238 -5.37 -8.11 18.16
CA ASN A 238 -5.07 -8.59 16.83
C ASN A 238 -5.77 -7.72 15.79
N VAL A 239 -5.09 -7.48 14.65
CA VAL A 239 -5.61 -6.63 13.58
C VAL A 239 -5.59 -7.41 12.27
N LEU A 240 -6.75 -7.58 11.63
CA LEU A 240 -6.86 -8.08 10.26
C LEU A 240 -6.28 -7.04 9.31
N LEU A 241 -5.08 -7.33 8.79
CA LEU A 241 -4.29 -6.39 8.01
C LEU A 241 -4.68 -6.40 6.53
N ALA A 242 -4.80 -7.58 5.93
CA ALA A 242 -5.14 -7.78 4.53
C ALA A 242 -5.58 -9.22 4.29
N VAL A 243 -6.32 -9.47 3.21
CA VAL A 243 -6.57 -10.82 2.67
C VAL A 243 -5.73 -11.00 1.41
N VAL A 244 -4.89 -12.03 1.36
CA VAL A 244 -4.16 -12.41 0.15
C VAL A 244 -4.93 -13.48 -0.60
N TRP A 245 -5.30 -13.19 -1.84
CA TRP A 245 -6.13 -14.04 -2.67
C TRP A 245 -5.40 -14.39 -3.98
N MET A 246 -5.22 -15.68 -4.26
CA MET A 246 -4.63 -16.15 -5.52
C MET A 246 -5.43 -17.31 -6.08
N GLN A 247 -6.38 -16.99 -6.96
CA GLN A 247 -7.33 -17.97 -7.50
C GLN A 247 -7.82 -17.63 -8.90
N GLY A 248 -8.09 -18.66 -9.69
CA GLY A 248 -8.86 -18.53 -10.93
C GLY A 248 -8.52 -19.59 -11.97
N GLU A 249 -7.39 -20.28 -11.84
CA GLU A 249 -6.89 -21.17 -12.88
C GLU A 249 -7.84 -22.33 -13.19
N PHE A 250 -8.46 -22.95 -12.18
CA PHE A 250 -9.40 -24.06 -12.41
C PHE A 250 -10.79 -23.59 -12.88
N ASP A 251 -11.10 -22.29 -12.81
CA ASP A 251 -12.30 -21.75 -13.45
C ASP A 251 -12.17 -21.69 -14.99
N PHE A 252 -10.95 -21.85 -15.54
CA PHE A 252 -10.72 -21.86 -16.99
C PHE A 252 -11.50 -22.96 -17.71
N ASP A 253 -11.52 -24.14 -17.10
CA ASP A 253 -12.18 -25.33 -17.65
C ASP A 253 -13.64 -25.47 -17.15
N GLY A 254 -14.14 -24.48 -16.39
CA GLY A 254 -15.49 -24.41 -15.85
C GLY A 254 -16.41 -23.44 -16.62
N THR A 255 -17.01 -22.48 -15.91
CA THR A 255 -17.81 -21.41 -16.52
C THR A 255 -17.20 -20.02 -16.21
N PRO A 256 -16.09 -19.63 -16.87
CA PRO A 256 -15.31 -18.44 -16.52
C PRO A 256 -16.11 -17.16 -16.34
N ALA A 257 -17.17 -16.96 -17.14
CA ALA A 257 -18.05 -15.80 -17.07
C ALA A 257 -18.71 -15.59 -15.69
N ASN A 258 -18.89 -16.66 -14.91
CA ASN A 258 -19.47 -16.59 -13.57
C ASN A 258 -18.45 -16.24 -12.48
N HIS A 259 -17.14 -16.30 -12.76
CA HIS A 259 -16.09 -16.12 -11.77
C HIS A 259 -16.21 -14.77 -11.06
N THR A 260 -16.31 -13.66 -11.82
CA THR A 260 -16.40 -12.29 -11.28
C THR A 260 -17.53 -12.12 -10.27
N ALA A 261 -18.72 -12.63 -10.60
CA ALA A 261 -19.89 -12.53 -9.74
C ALA A 261 -19.69 -13.33 -8.45
N ARG A 262 -19.16 -14.56 -8.54
CA ARG A 262 -18.93 -15.43 -7.39
C ARG A 262 -17.82 -14.94 -6.48
N PHE A 263 -16.75 -14.39 -7.05
CA PHE A 263 -15.69 -13.75 -6.27
C PHE A 263 -16.22 -12.53 -5.52
N THR A 264 -16.97 -11.66 -6.20
CA THR A 264 -17.57 -10.46 -5.59
C THR A 264 -18.50 -10.85 -4.44
N GLU A 265 -19.33 -11.88 -4.62
CA GLU A 265 -20.22 -12.43 -3.60
C GLU A 265 -19.43 -12.90 -2.36
N VAL A 266 -18.29 -13.58 -2.55
CA VAL A 266 -17.41 -14.00 -1.44
C VAL A 266 -16.80 -12.82 -0.69
N VAL A 267 -16.31 -11.79 -1.40
CA VAL A 267 -15.73 -10.60 -0.76
C VAL A 267 -16.78 -9.86 0.07
N GLU A 268 -17.95 -9.59 -0.52
CA GLU A 268 -19.05 -8.87 0.13
C GLU A 268 -19.58 -9.64 1.34
N GLN A 269 -19.78 -10.94 1.23
CA GLN A 269 -20.19 -11.75 2.37
C GLN A 269 -19.10 -11.84 3.44
N TYR A 270 -17.83 -12.00 3.07
CA TYR A 270 -16.73 -12.03 4.04
C TYR A 270 -16.68 -10.75 4.88
N ARG A 271 -16.88 -9.59 4.26
CA ARG A 271 -16.96 -8.31 4.98
C ARG A 271 -18.19 -8.21 5.86
N THR A 272 -19.35 -8.64 5.35
CA THR A 272 -20.59 -8.70 6.12
C THR A 272 -20.44 -9.57 7.36
N ASP A 273 -19.82 -10.74 7.20
CA ASP A 273 -19.62 -11.69 8.28
C ASP A 273 -18.59 -11.19 9.31
N LEU A 274 -17.78 -10.18 9.00
CA LEU A 274 -16.85 -9.54 9.94
C LEU A 274 -17.46 -8.37 10.75
N ALA A 275 -18.77 -8.10 10.61
CA ALA A 275 -19.43 -6.97 11.29
C ALA A 275 -19.22 -6.95 12.81
N ASP A 276 -19.12 -8.11 13.46
CA ASP A 276 -18.86 -8.28 14.90
C ASP A 276 -17.39 -8.06 15.30
N MET A 277 -16.48 -7.93 14.33
CA MET A 277 -15.02 -7.85 14.51
C MET A 277 -14.41 -6.61 13.85
N VAL A 278 -15.21 -5.64 13.41
CA VAL A 278 -14.74 -4.46 12.66
C VAL A 278 -13.71 -3.61 13.40
N GLY A 279 -13.77 -3.56 14.74
CA GLY A 279 -12.77 -2.88 15.57
C GLY A 279 -11.37 -3.52 15.50
N GLN A 280 -11.28 -4.75 15.00
CA GLN A 280 -10.03 -5.46 14.73
C GLN A 280 -9.70 -5.49 13.23
N CYS A 281 -10.39 -4.74 12.39
CA CYS A 281 -10.03 -4.56 10.97
C CYS A 281 -9.13 -3.34 10.78
N ALA A 282 -8.13 -3.43 9.91
CA ALA A 282 -7.32 -2.27 9.53
C ALA A 282 -8.22 -1.13 9.02
N GLY A 283 -8.04 0.08 9.57
CA GLY A 283 -8.89 1.23 9.28
C GLY A 283 -10.28 1.19 9.96
N GLY A 284 -10.49 0.31 10.95
CA GLY A 284 -11.72 0.24 11.74
C GLY A 284 -12.96 -0.24 10.97
N SER A 285 -12.77 -0.82 9.79
CA SER A 285 -13.85 -1.26 8.90
C SER A 285 -13.45 -2.50 8.11
N ALA A 286 -14.39 -3.43 7.91
CA ALA A 286 -14.18 -4.58 7.04
C ALA A 286 -13.96 -4.17 5.57
N ASP A 287 -14.52 -3.04 5.12
CA ASP A 287 -14.23 -2.44 3.81
C ASP A 287 -12.82 -1.85 3.72
N GLY A 288 -12.27 -1.43 4.86
CA GLY A 288 -10.89 -0.94 5.00
C GLY A 288 -9.83 -2.03 4.82
N VAL A 289 -10.19 -3.31 4.94
CA VAL A 289 -9.26 -4.43 4.72
C VAL A 289 -9.08 -4.70 3.23
N PRO A 290 -7.86 -4.51 2.68
CA PRO A 290 -7.61 -4.74 1.27
C PRO A 290 -7.58 -6.23 0.93
N TRP A 291 -8.18 -6.57 -0.21
CA TRP A 291 -8.03 -7.87 -0.86
C TRP A 291 -6.94 -7.79 -1.91
N ILE A 292 -5.78 -8.35 -1.60
CA ILE A 292 -4.60 -8.37 -2.46
C ILE A 292 -4.69 -9.59 -3.38
N CYS A 293 -5.17 -9.36 -4.60
CA CYS A 293 -5.44 -10.38 -5.60
C CYS A 293 -4.24 -10.59 -6.51
N GLY A 294 -3.49 -11.65 -6.27
CA GLY A 294 -2.33 -12.01 -7.08
C GLY A 294 -2.71 -12.58 -8.44
N ASP A 295 -1.90 -12.25 -9.44
CA ASP A 295 -1.94 -12.80 -10.79
C ASP A 295 -1.55 -14.31 -10.81
N THR A 296 -1.51 -14.89 -12.00
CA THR A 296 -1.10 -16.28 -12.25
C THR A 296 0.13 -16.37 -13.15
N THR A 297 0.57 -17.60 -13.45
CA THR A 297 1.73 -17.83 -14.31
C THR A 297 1.39 -17.51 -15.77
N TYR A 298 2.42 -17.23 -16.57
CA TYR A 298 2.27 -16.99 -18.01
C TYR A 298 1.61 -18.17 -18.75
N PHE A 299 1.74 -19.40 -18.24
CA PHE A 299 1.14 -20.60 -18.82
C PHE A 299 -0.37 -20.47 -18.92
N TRP A 300 -1.04 -19.98 -17.87
CA TRP A 300 -2.50 -19.85 -17.88
C TRP A 300 -2.98 -18.79 -18.85
N LYS A 301 -2.26 -17.66 -18.94
CA LYS A 301 -2.55 -16.64 -19.97
C LYS A 301 -2.38 -17.19 -21.39
N GLN A 302 -1.36 -18.01 -21.63
CA GLN A 302 -1.13 -18.66 -22.93
C GLN A 302 -2.13 -19.77 -23.23
N LYS A 303 -2.62 -20.49 -22.22
CA LYS A 303 -3.66 -21.52 -22.37
C LYS A 303 -4.93 -20.93 -22.96
N SER A 304 -5.36 -19.76 -22.50
CA SER A 304 -6.46 -19.00 -23.09
C SER A 304 -6.45 -17.55 -22.63
N GLU A 305 -6.06 -16.63 -23.52
CA GLU A 305 -6.01 -15.20 -23.20
C GLU A 305 -7.41 -14.63 -22.91
N SER A 306 -8.43 -15.02 -23.67
CA SER A 306 -9.82 -14.57 -23.44
C SER A 306 -10.35 -15.00 -22.07
N THR A 307 -10.06 -16.24 -21.67
CA THR A 307 -10.46 -16.78 -20.36
C THR A 307 -9.68 -16.11 -19.24
N TYR A 308 -8.38 -15.89 -19.44
CA TYR A 308 -7.56 -15.11 -18.52
C TYR A 308 -8.12 -13.69 -18.32
N GLN A 309 -8.49 -12.97 -19.37
CA GLN A 309 -9.09 -11.63 -19.22
C GLN A 309 -10.46 -11.70 -18.52
N THR A 310 -11.24 -12.75 -18.75
CA THR A 310 -12.53 -12.95 -18.07
C THR A 310 -12.35 -13.17 -16.57
N VAL A 311 -11.37 -13.99 -16.18
CA VAL A 311 -11.11 -14.37 -14.78
C VAL A 311 -10.24 -13.32 -14.08
N TYR A 312 -9.01 -13.11 -14.52
CA TYR A 312 -8.03 -12.22 -13.86
C TYR A 312 -8.23 -10.75 -14.22
N GLY A 313 -8.80 -10.43 -15.38
CA GLY A 313 -9.23 -9.07 -15.67
C GLY A 313 -10.33 -8.60 -14.71
N SER A 314 -11.08 -9.52 -14.11
CA SER A 314 -12.10 -9.20 -13.11
C SER A 314 -11.55 -8.68 -11.79
N TYR A 315 -10.29 -8.96 -11.46
CA TYR A 315 -9.66 -8.42 -10.26
C TYR A 315 -9.16 -6.98 -10.43
N LYS A 316 -9.05 -6.51 -11.68
CA LYS A 316 -8.55 -5.17 -12.01
C LYS A 316 -9.66 -4.13 -11.86
N ASN A 317 -9.26 -2.88 -11.62
CA ASN A 317 -10.14 -1.71 -11.56
C ASN A 317 -11.29 -1.88 -10.54
N LYS A 318 -10.97 -2.44 -9.37
CA LYS A 318 -11.89 -2.60 -8.22
C LYS A 318 -11.37 -1.91 -6.97
N THR A 319 -10.60 -0.85 -7.15
CA THR A 319 -9.96 -0.09 -6.05
C THR A 319 -11.01 0.56 -5.14
N GLU A 320 -12.17 0.92 -5.67
CA GLU A 320 -13.34 1.40 -4.93
C GLU A 320 -13.91 0.35 -3.97
N LYS A 321 -13.74 -0.94 -4.28
CA LYS A 321 -14.05 -2.05 -3.39
C LYS A 321 -12.86 -2.48 -2.55
N ASN A 322 -11.75 -1.73 -2.54
CA ASN A 322 -10.50 -2.07 -1.86
C ASN A 322 -9.95 -3.45 -2.30
N ILE A 323 -10.10 -3.77 -3.58
CA ILE A 323 -9.57 -4.98 -4.22
C ILE A 323 -8.45 -4.55 -5.17
N HIS A 324 -7.25 -5.08 -4.95
CA HIS A 324 -6.04 -4.65 -5.63
C HIS A 324 -5.38 -5.81 -6.37
N PHE A 325 -5.23 -5.66 -7.69
CA PHE A 325 -4.57 -6.66 -8.53
C PHE A 325 -3.05 -6.51 -8.49
N VAL A 326 -2.34 -7.62 -8.25
CA VAL A 326 -0.88 -7.66 -8.19
C VAL A 326 -0.33 -8.46 -9.37
N PRO A 327 0.28 -7.83 -10.38
CA PRO A 327 0.74 -8.51 -11.59
C PRO A 327 1.97 -9.40 -11.32
N PHE A 328 2.05 -10.57 -11.94
CA PHE A 328 3.20 -11.49 -11.84
C PHE A 328 3.72 -11.99 -13.18
N MET A 329 3.06 -11.71 -14.31
CA MET A 329 3.46 -12.31 -15.60
C MET A 329 4.95 -12.13 -15.92
N THR A 330 5.48 -10.92 -15.75
CA THR A 330 6.87 -10.60 -16.03
C THR A 330 7.55 -9.86 -14.87
N ASP A 331 8.87 -9.99 -14.79
CA ASP A 331 9.73 -9.13 -13.99
C ASP A 331 9.84 -7.72 -14.60
N GLU A 332 10.61 -6.86 -13.94
CA GLU A 332 10.89 -5.49 -14.37
C GLU A 332 11.63 -5.38 -15.72
N ASN A 333 12.24 -6.47 -16.20
CA ASN A 333 12.96 -6.54 -17.47
C ASN A 333 12.11 -7.14 -18.59
N GLY A 334 10.85 -7.49 -18.31
CA GLY A 334 9.93 -8.12 -19.25
C GLY A 334 10.14 -9.64 -19.41
N ALA A 335 10.99 -10.27 -18.59
CA ALA A 335 11.16 -11.73 -18.58
C ALA A 335 10.03 -12.38 -17.77
N ASN A 336 9.57 -13.56 -18.21
CA ASN A 336 8.53 -14.29 -17.50
C ASN A 336 8.97 -14.63 -16.07
N VAL A 337 8.05 -14.50 -15.10
CA VAL A 337 8.35 -14.95 -13.74
C VAL A 337 8.52 -16.48 -13.72
N PRO A 338 9.61 -16.99 -13.09
CA PRO A 338 9.91 -18.42 -13.11
C PRO A 338 8.82 -19.34 -12.56
N THR A 339 8.60 -20.44 -13.26
CA THR A 339 7.68 -21.53 -12.90
C THR A 339 8.45 -22.78 -12.48
N ASN A 340 7.74 -23.84 -12.09
CA ASN A 340 8.36 -25.15 -11.82
C ASN A 340 8.92 -25.85 -13.07
N LYS A 341 8.92 -25.22 -14.25
CA LYS A 341 9.67 -25.73 -15.40
C LYS A 341 11.15 -25.87 -15.02
N PRO A 342 11.77 -27.05 -15.26
CA PRO A 342 13.18 -27.28 -14.93
C PRO A 342 14.14 -26.21 -15.45
N GLU A 343 13.87 -25.67 -16.65
CA GLU A 343 14.66 -24.62 -17.28
C GLU A 343 14.52 -23.23 -16.62
N GLU A 344 13.43 -23.00 -15.87
CA GLU A 344 13.14 -21.74 -15.19
C GLU A 344 13.48 -21.80 -13.69
N ASP A 345 13.58 -23.00 -13.12
CA ASP A 345 13.96 -23.25 -11.73
C ASP A 345 15.24 -24.09 -11.65
N PRO A 346 16.40 -23.53 -12.03
CA PRO A 346 17.68 -24.25 -12.03
C PRO A 346 18.21 -24.47 -10.61
N ASP A 347 19.10 -25.45 -10.47
CA ASP A 347 19.91 -25.62 -9.27
C ASP A 347 20.79 -24.37 -9.04
N ILE A 348 20.93 -23.96 -7.77
CA ILE A 348 21.82 -22.88 -7.36
C ILE A 348 22.76 -23.43 -6.28
N PRO A 349 23.87 -24.11 -6.68
CA PRO A 349 24.75 -24.81 -5.75
C PRO A 349 25.31 -23.93 -4.63
N ALA A 350 25.64 -22.66 -4.95
CA ALA A 350 26.14 -21.70 -3.97
C ALA A 350 25.17 -21.43 -2.82
N SER A 351 23.86 -21.63 -3.03
CA SER A 351 22.82 -21.49 -2.01
C SER A 351 22.38 -22.82 -1.40
N GLY A 352 22.98 -23.94 -1.81
CA GLY A 352 22.51 -25.28 -1.44
C GLY A 352 21.12 -25.60 -2.01
N TYR A 353 20.69 -24.89 -3.04
CA TYR A 353 19.36 -25.03 -3.64
C TYR A 353 19.39 -25.99 -4.81
N TYR A 354 18.45 -26.93 -4.82
CA TYR A 354 18.16 -27.77 -5.96
C TYR A 354 16.76 -27.46 -6.46
N GLY A 355 16.64 -27.15 -7.74
CA GLY A 355 15.40 -26.71 -8.34
C GLY A 355 14.49 -27.87 -8.77
N ALA A 356 13.40 -27.53 -9.45
CA ALA A 356 12.34 -28.44 -9.83
C ALA A 356 12.78 -29.58 -10.78
N ALA A 357 13.95 -29.46 -11.42
CA ALA A 357 14.52 -30.48 -12.31
C ALA A 357 14.71 -31.86 -11.66
N SER A 358 14.91 -31.91 -10.33
CA SER A 358 15.10 -33.18 -9.63
C SER A 358 13.80 -33.96 -9.42
N ARG A 359 12.63 -33.33 -9.64
CA ARG A 359 11.32 -33.98 -9.47
C ARG A 359 10.88 -34.77 -10.70
N THR A 360 10.12 -35.83 -10.46
CA THR A 360 9.53 -36.71 -11.48
C THR A 360 8.03 -36.86 -11.25
N SER A 361 7.34 -37.62 -12.11
CA SER A 361 5.92 -37.91 -11.93
C SER A 361 5.55 -38.59 -10.61
N ALA A 362 6.53 -39.16 -9.91
CA ALA A 362 6.32 -39.75 -8.59
C ALA A 362 6.22 -38.71 -7.46
N ASN A 363 6.68 -37.47 -7.68
CA ASN A 363 6.82 -36.49 -6.59
C ASN A 363 6.65 -35.02 -7.01
N TRP A 364 6.34 -34.71 -8.26
CA TRP A 364 5.92 -33.36 -8.65
C TRP A 364 4.46 -33.08 -8.25
N THR A 365 4.08 -31.81 -8.28
CA THR A 365 2.72 -31.36 -7.96
C THR A 365 1.75 -31.55 -9.13
N SER A 366 2.22 -31.34 -10.36
CA SER A 366 1.42 -31.44 -11.58
C SER A 366 2.29 -31.79 -12.79
N ALA A 367 1.69 -32.42 -13.81
CA ALA A 367 2.36 -32.67 -15.08
C ALA A 367 2.67 -31.36 -15.83
N ASP A 368 1.74 -30.41 -15.83
CA ASP A 368 1.96 -29.07 -16.39
C ASP A 368 2.85 -28.24 -15.45
N ARG A 369 4.16 -28.37 -15.59
CA ARG A 369 5.14 -27.73 -14.69
C ARG A 369 5.02 -26.21 -14.66
N ALA A 370 4.71 -25.58 -15.80
CA ALA A 370 4.56 -24.13 -15.90
C ALA A 370 3.28 -23.57 -15.26
N SER A 371 2.35 -24.43 -14.84
CA SER A 371 1.11 -23.97 -14.21
C SER A 371 1.32 -23.38 -12.81
N HIS A 372 2.51 -23.58 -12.22
CA HIS A 372 2.84 -23.15 -10.86
C HIS A 372 4.15 -22.36 -10.78
N PHE A 373 4.16 -21.28 -9.99
CA PHE A 373 5.38 -20.52 -9.68
C PHE A 373 6.40 -21.37 -8.92
N SER A 374 7.69 -21.17 -9.23
CA SER A 374 8.81 -21.88 -8.58
C SER A 374 9.00 -21.51 -7.11
N SER A 375 9.71 -22.35 -6.34
CA SER A 375 10.10 -22.01 -4.97
C SER A 375 10.94 -20.72 -4.92
N TRP A 376 11.81 -20.50 -5.91
CA TRP A 376 12.63 -19.30 -5.99
C TRP A 376 11.79 -18.03 -6.26
N ALA A 377 10.81 -18.10 -7.17
CA ALA A 377 9.89 -16.99 -7.43
C ALA A 377 9.03 -16.64 -6.20
N ARG A 378 8.60 -17.65 -5.43
CA ARG A 378 7.83 -17.48 -4.18
C ARG A 378 8.64 -16.79 -3.07
N ARG A 379 9.93 -17.08 -2.97
CA ARG A 379 10.87 -16.39 -2.05
C ARG A 379 11.15 -14.94 -2.46
N GLY A 380 11.22 -14.69 -3.77
CA GLY A 380 11.52 -13.37 -4.33
C GLY A 380 10.27 -12.64 -4.80
N ILE A 381 10.17 -12.44 -6.11
CA ILE A 381 9.27 -11.49 -6.76
C ILE A 381 7.79 -11.61 -6.37
N ILE A 382 7.28 -12.83 -6.14
CA ILE A 382 5.87 -13.03 -5.77
C ILE A 382 5.60 -12.42 -4.40
N SER A 383 6.41 -12.77 -3.39
CA SER A 383 6.24 -12.21 -2.05
C SER A 383 6.69 -10.75 -1.97
N ASP A 384 7.64 -10.30 -2.80
CA ASP A 384 8.03 -8.88 -2.90
C ASP A 384 6.83 -8.02 -3.31
N ARG A 385 6.15 -8.41 -4.39
CA ARG A 385 5.01 -7.66 -4.92
C ARG A 385 3.79 -7.74 -4.01
N LEU A 386 3.51 -8.90 -3.42
CA LEU A 386 2.41 -9.06 -2.47
C LEU A 386 2.63 -8.25 -1.18
N ALA A 387 3.83 -8.32 -0.58
CA ALA A 387 4.14 -7.53 0.61
C ALA A 387 4.11 -6.03 0.31
N SER A 388 4.62 -5.61 -0.86
CA SER A 388 4.56 -4.21 -1.29
C SER A 388 3.12 -3.72 -1.45
N ALA A 389 2.23 -4.54 -2.02
CA ALA A 389 0.82 -4.20 -2.14
C ALA A 389 0.12 -4.10 -0.76
N ILE A 390 0.44 -5.00 0.17
CA ILE A 390 -0.07 -4.91 1.55
C ILE A 390 0.42 -3.61 2.21
N LEU A 391 1.70 -3.26 2.09
CA LEU A 391 2.23 -2.00 2.64
C LEU A 391 1.60 -0.77 2.00
N LEU A 392 1.33 -0.81 0.69
CA LEU A 392 0.72 0.29 -0.05
C LEU A 392 -0.74 0.53 0.37
N HIS A 393 -1.51 -0.53 0.58
CA HIS A 393 -2.96 -0.45 0.74
C HIS A 393 -3.46 -0.63 2.18
N ALA A 394 -2.67 -1.26 3.04
CA ALA A 394 -2.94 -1.38 4.48
C ALA A 394 -1.88 -0.70 5.36
N GLY A 395 -0.64 -0.56 4.87
CA GLY A 395 0.51 -0.20 5.71
C GLY A 395 0.97 1.25 5.75
N ARG A 396 0.17 2.17 5.18
CA ARG A 396 0.39 3.61 5.32
C ARG A 396 -0.38 4.24 6.49
N THR A 397 -0.95 3.44 7.39
CA THR A 397 -1.63 3.94 8.60
C THR A 397 -0.63 4.11 9.73
N ALA A 398 -0.73 5.23 10.46
CA ALA A 398 0.08 5.47 11.67
C ALA A 398 -0.11 4.34 12.71
N GLU A 399 -1.29 3.72 12.71
CA GLU A 399 -1.68 2.56 13.53
C GLU A 399 -0.78 1.34 13.28
N LEU A 400 -0.47 1.01 12.01
CA LEU A 400 0.39 -0.15 11.67
C LEU A 400 1.79 0.00 12.27
N VAL A 401 2.34 1.22 12.30
CA VAL A 401 3.74 1.46 12.64
C VAL A 401 3.96 1.91 14.09
N GLY A 402 2.96 2.59 14.68
CA GLY A 402 2.96 3.10 16.05
C GLY A 402 2.39 2.14 17.09
N GLY A 403 1.54 1.17 16.69
CA GLY A 403 1.00 0.15 17.59
C GLY A 403 -0.08 0.62 18.57
N GLU A 404 -0.63 1.83 18.39
CA GLU A 404 -1.79 2.28 19.15
C GLU A 404 -3.08 1.84 18.46
N GLN A 405 -3.81 0.91 19.11
CA GLN A 405 -5.22 0.72 18.85
C GLN A 405 -6.01 1.85 19.53
N VAL A 406 -7.03 2.36 18.83
CA VAL A 406 -8.14 3.08 19.47
C VAL A 406 -8.89 2.09 20.35
N VAL A 407 -8.44 1.92 21.59
CA VAL A 407 -9.32 1.44 22.65
C VAL A 407 -10.29 2.58 22.89
N MET A 408 -11.58 2.40 22.61
CA MET A 408 -12.59 3.31 23.15
C MET A 408 -12.76 3.02 24.65
N PRO A 409 -12.51 3.98 25.56
CA PRO A 409 -13.06 3.93 26.90
C PRO A 409 -14.21 4.96 27.01
N PRO A 410 -15.10 4.80 28.01
CA PRO A 410 -16.31 5.59 28.15
C PRO A 410 -16.02 7.03 28.61
N ASP A 411 -16.95 7.93 28.29
CA ASP A 411 -17.06 9.34 28.68
C ASP A 411 -16.28 9.75 29.95
N GLU A 412 -15.31 10.66 29.82
CA GLU A 412 -15.06 11.69 30.84
C GLU A 412 -14.33 12.94 30.29
N LYS A 413 -14.74 14.11 30.82
CA LYS A 413 -14.39 15.48 30.42
C LYS A 413 -12.93 15.87 30.77
N PRO A 414 -12.38 16.96 30.16
CA PRO A 414 -10.94 17.23 30.05
C PRO A 414 -10.40 18.24 31.07
N SER A 415 -9.07 18.25 31.25
CA SER A 415 -8.25 19.45 31.54
C SER A 415 -6.72 19.16 31.46
N PRO A 416 -5.82 20.17 31.37
CA PRO A 416 -4.87 20.33 30.26
C PRO A 416 -3.37 20.41 30.68
N ASP A 417 -2.44 20.33 29.70
CA ASP A 417 -1.31 21.29 29.51
C ASP A 417 -0.22 20.80 28.51
N THR A 418 -0.20 21.43 27.31
CA THR A 418 0.90 21.83 26.36
C THR A 418 2.02 20.88 25.85
N PRO A 419 2.66 21.11 24.65
CA PRO A 419 2.45 22.08 23.56
C PRO A 419 2.37 21.49 22.11
N SER A 420 1.99 22.35 21.15
CA SER A 420 1.24 22.08 19.90
C SER A 420 2.03 21.95 18.57
N THR A 421 1.47 21.18 17.62
CA THR A 421 1.62 21.28 16.14
C THR A 421 0.22 21.45 15.48
N PRO A 422 0.09 22.16 14.33
CA PRO A 422 -1.19 22.46 13.64
C PRO A 422 -1.63 21.32 12.70
N SER A 423 -2.91 20.99 12.45
CA SER A 423 -4.23 21.57 12.75
C SER A 423 -5.22 20.40 12.99
N THR A 424 -5.81 20.22 14.17
CA THR A 424 -7.16 20.70 14.56
C THR A 424 -8.28 20.48 13.53
N ASP A 425 -8.55 19.22 13.22
CA ASP A 425 -9.86 18.61 13.43
C ASP A 425 -9.63 17.11 13.34
N GLY A 426 -9.92 16.36 14.41
CA GLY A 426 -9.78 14.90 14.46
C GLY A 426 -10.77 14.16 13.55
N LYS A 427 -11.14 14.76 12.43
CA LYS A 427 -12.03 14.22 11.41
C LYS A 427 -11.15 13.51 10.38
N SER A 428 -11.49 12.26 10.10
CA SER A 428 -10.93 11.56 8.95
C SER A 428 -11.21 12.39 7.69
N VAL A 429 -10.37 12.33 6.65
CA VAL A 429 -10.54 13.14 5.44
C VAL A 429 -10.72 12.24 4.21
N THR A 430 -11.55 12.67 3.26
CA THR A 430 -11.70 12.08 1.92
C THR A 430 -10.97 12.94 0.90
N THR A 431 -10.11 12.34 0.08
CA THR A 431 -9.46 13.04 -1.04
C THR A 431 -10.42 13.13 -2.23
N LEU A 432 -10.84 14.35 -2.59
CA LEU A 432 -11.71 14.59 -3.76
C LEU A 432 -10.97 14.48 -5.09
N LEU A 433 -9.75 15.03 -5.12
CA LEU A 433 -8.86 14.96 -6.28
C LEU A 433 -7.42 15.07 -5.82
N TYR A 434 -6.52 14.52 -6.63
CA TYR A 434 -5.09 14.66 -6.39
C TYR A 434 -4.27 14.60 -7.68
N TYR A 435 -3.09 15.19 -7.62
CA TYR A 435 -1.97 14.94 -8.52
C TYR A 435 -0.77 14.51 -7.68
N ARG A 436 -0.02 13.50 -8.11
CA ARG A 436 1.27 13.11 -7.54
C ARG A 436 2.27 12.76 -8.62
N ALA A 437 3.44 13.36 -8.57
CA ALA A 437 4.53 13.12 -9.54
C ALA A 437 5.07 11.67 -9.52
N THR A 438 4.83 10.93 -8.44
CA THR A 438 5.22 9.52 -8.30
C THR A 438 4.18 8.53 -8.80
N GLU A 439 2.93 8.96 -8.98
CA GLU A 439 1.85 8.08 -9.45
C GLU A 439 1.78 8.10 -10.98
N SER A 440 1.47 6.97 -11.59
CA SER A 440 1.38 6.84 -13.06
C SER A 440 2.59 7.41 -13.82
N GLY A 441 3.79 7.31 -13.24
CA GLY A 441 5.01 7.89 -13.80
C GLY A 441 5.00 9.42 -13.90
N GLY A 442 4.18 10.09 -13.08
CA GLY A 442 3.96 11.54 -13.06
C GLY A 442 3.09 12.06 -14.20
N LEU A 443 2.52 11.16 -15.03
CA LEU A 443 1.65 11.55 -16.14
C LEU A 443 0.32 12.11 -15.63
N LEU A 444 -0.12 13.21 -16.25
CA LEU A 444 -1.33 13.95 -15.87
C LEU A 444 -2.62 13.20 -16.24
N ASN A 445 -2.75 12.75 -17.50
CA ASN A 445 -3.99 12.15 -18.00
C ASN A 445 -4.46 10.90 -17.22
N PRO A 446 -3.58 9.95 -16.83
CA PRO A 446 -4.01 8.79 -16.04
C PRO A 446 -4.51 9.16 -14.64
N GLN A 447 -4.13 10.34 -14.14
CA GLN A 447 -4.58 10.89 -12.86
C GLN A 447 -5.78 11.85 -13.02
N GLY A 448 -6.41 11.88 -14.20
CA GLY A 448 -7.59 12.72 -14.47
C GLY A 448 -7.28 14.19 -14.80
N TRP A 449 -6.01 14.57 -14.91
CA TRP A 449 -5.62 15.96 -15.21
C TRP A 449 -5.46 16.20 -16.70
N GLY A 450 -6.11 17.26 -17.20
CA GLY A 450 -5.84 17.83 -18.52
C GLY A 450 -4.77 18.91 -18.43
N ALA A 451 -3.98 19.09 -19.48
CA ALA A 451 -2.93 20.10 -19.55
C ALA A 451 -2.85 20.75 -20.93
N GLU A 452 -2.52 22.03 -20.97
CA GLU A 452 -2.32 22.79 -22.21
C GLU A 452 -1.34 23.94 -21.96
N GLY A 453 -0.63 24.36 -23.01
CA GLY A 453 0.36 25.43 -22.95
C GLY A 453 1.66 25.02 -22.25
N GLY A 454 2.78 25.64 -22.60
CA GLY A 454 4.10 25.32 -22.05
C GLY A 454 4.54 23.86 -22.26
N ARG A 455 5.45 23.39 -21.38
CA ARG A 455 6.01 22.05 -21.38
C ARG A 455 6.02 21.50 -19.96
N ALA A 456 5.29 20.41 -19.77
CA ALA A 456 5.33 19.55 -18.59
C ALA A 456 6.32 18.39 -18.82
N LEU A 457 7.26 18.20 -17.90
CA LEU A 457 8.20 17.08 -17.92
C LEU A 457 8.33 16.51 -16.51
N VAL A 458 8.15 15.20 -16.37
CA VAL A 458 8.44 14.51 -15.12
C VAL A 458 9.95 14.37 -15.00
N VAL A 459 10.50 14.88 -13.89
CA VAL A 459 11.94 14.90 -13.61
C VAL A 459 12.23 14.20 -12.29
N ASP A 460 13.44 13.67 -12.16
CA ASP A 460 13.99 13.30 -10.87
C ASP A 460 14.39 14.55 -10.09
N ASP A 461 13.95 14.66 -8.84
CA ASP A 461 14.34 15.73 -7.92
C ASP A 461 14.52 15.12 -6.53
N ALA A 462 15.77 15.07 -6.04
CA ALA A 462 16.10 14.47 -4.76
C ALA A 462 15.51 15.21 -3.54
N GLY A 463 15.05 16.45 -3.72
CA GLY A 463 14.37 17.23 -2.69
C GLY A 463 12.88 16.91 -2.59
N ALA A 464 12.28 16.27 -3.60
CA ALA A 464 10.90 15.79 -3.53
C ALA A 464 10.85 14.54 -2.63
N ALA A 465 9.88 14.43 -1.73
CA ALA A 465 9.73 13.28 -0.84
C ALA A 465 9.57 11.95 -1.62
N GLY A 466 8.98 12.03 -2.81
CA GLY A 466 8.85 10.92 -3.76
C GLY A 466 9.99 10.76 -4.78
N GLY A 467 11.01 11.62 -4.77
CA GLY A 467 12.12 11.62 -5.73
C GLY A 467 11.76 12.09 -7.15
N LYS A 468 10.48 12.42 -7.41
CA LYS A 468 9.97 12.85 -8.71
C LYS A 468 9.20 14.17 -8.56
N ALA A 469 9.26 15.00 -9.61
CA ALA A 469 8.48 16.22 -9.71
C ALA A 469 8.01 16.46 -11.15
N LEU A 470 6.87 17.13 -11.31
CA LEU A 470 6.44 17.66 -12.60
C LEU A 470 7.00 19.04 -12.79
N ARG A 471 7.97 19.16 -13.70
CA ARG A 471 8.55 20.44 -14.07
C ARG A 471 7.73 21.09 -15.18
N TRP A 472 7.21 22.27 -14.90
CA TRP A 472 6.58 23.17 -15.84
C TRP A 472 7.54 24.25 -16.30
N THR A 473 7.63 24.42 -17.62
CA THR A 473 8.41 25.49 -18.27
C THR A 473 7.63 26.07 -19.44
N LYS A 474 7.90 27.33 -19.79
CA LYS A 474 7.26 28.01 -20.92
C LYS A 474 8.24 29.03 -21.50
N GLN A 475 8.14 29.28 -22.80
CA GLN A 475 8.83 30.41 -23.43
C GLN A 475 8.06 31.71 -23.19
N THR A 476 8.75 32.76 -22.75
CA THR A 476 8.17 34.10 -22.56
C THR A 476 7.49 34.59 -23.85
N GLY A 477 6.26 35.08 -23.73
CA GLY A 477 5.42 35.53 -24.85
C GLY A 477 4.50 34.45 -25.42
N SER A 478 4.70 33.17 -25.07
CA SER A 478 3.76 32.09 -25.39
C SER A 478 2.57 32.08 -24.44
N SER A 479 1.46 31.43 -24.84
CA SER A 479 0.29 31.22 -23.98
C SER A 479 0.68 30.58 -22.65
N SER A 480 0.06 31.03 -21.55
CA SER A 480 0.25 30.45 -20.21
C SER A 480 0.05 28.93 -20.23
N TRP A 481 0.79 28.23 -19.38
CA TRP A 481 0.54 26.81 -19.16
C TRP A 481 -0.53 26.63 -18.11
N PHE A 482 -1.30 25.55 -18.21
CA PHE A 482 -2.14 25.11 -17.12
C PHE A 482 -2.25 23.58 -17.06
N MET A 483 -2.53 23.09 -15.85
CA MET A 483 -3.14 21.79 -15.61
C MET A 483 -4.47 21.98 -14.90
N GLN A 484 -5.45 21.14 -15.19
CA GLN A 484 -6.78 21.22 -14.58
C GLN A 484 -7.43 19.86 -14.38
N HIS A 485 -8.26 19.75 -13.34
CA HIS A 485 -9.03 18.56 -13.01
C HIS A 485 -10.49 18.93 -12.77
N ASP A 486 -11.42 18.04 -13.12
CA ASP A 486 -12.82 18.17 -12.73
C ASP A 486 -12.95 18.08 -11.21
N ALA A 487 -13.41 19.16 -10.57
CA ALA A 487 -13.44 19.30 -9.12
C ALA A 487 -14.87 19.46 -8.55
N GLY A 488 -15.87 19.63 -9.43
CA GLY A 488 -17.23 19.97 -9.01
C GLY A 488 -17.33 21.38 -8.45
N ASN A 489 -18.47 21.70 -7.84
CA ASN A 489 -18.75 23.02 -7.28
C ASN A 489 -18.19 23.22 -5.85
N GLY A 490 -17.49 22.22 -5.30
CA GLY A 490 -16.87 22.27 -3.97
C GLY A 490 -17.84 22.41 -2.79
N ALA A 491 -19.12 22.04 -2.96
CA ALA A 491 -20.11 22.10 -1.89
C ALA A 491 -19.66 21.32 -0.63
N ASP A 492 -19.11 20.11 -0.81
CA ASP A 492 -18.58 19.28 0.28
C ASP A 492 -17.47 19.97 1.08
N LEU A 493 -16.60 20.74 0.40
CA LEU A 493 -15.49 21.46 1.03
C LEU A 493 -15.99 22.64 1.90
N LEU A 494 -17.04 23.33 1.45
CA LEU A 494 -17.70 24.38 2.22
C LEU A 494 -18.51 23.79 3.39
N GLU A 495 -19.25 22.71 3.14
CA GLU A 495 -20.12 22.09 4.14
C GLU A 495 -19.33 21.44 5.27
N LYS A 496 -18.29 20.67 4.93
CA LYS A 496 -17.59 19.82 5.91
C LYS A 496 -16.24 20.40 6.34
N GLY A 497 -15.70 21.32 5.56
CA GLY A 497 -14.33 21.82 5.73
C GLY A 497 -13.33 20.88 5.10
N GLY A 498 -12.07 21.28 5.07
CA GLY A 498 -11.03 20.51 4.41
C GLY A 498 -9.84 21.35 3.99
N LEU A 499 -9.02 20.83 3.08
CA LEU A 499 -7.74 21.44 2.69
C LEU A 499 -7.51 21.32 1.18
N ILE A 500 -7.24 22.45 0.52
CA ILE A 500 -6.58 22.48 -0.79
C ILE A 500 -5.08 22.60 -0.52
N SER A 501 -4.24 21.73 -1.07
CA SER A 501 -2.79 21.74 -0.86
C SER A 501 -2.01 21.59 -2.16
N CYS A 502 -0.87 22.26 -2.26
CA CYS A 502 0.09 22.16 -3.37
C CYS A 502 1.51 22.16 -2.80
N ARG A 503 2.26 21.09 -3.06
CA ARG A 503 3.70 20.99 -2.75
C ARG A 503 4.49 21.31 -4.00
N PHE A 504 5.22 22.42 -3.98
CA PHE A 504 5.90 22.96 -5.15
C PHE A 504 7.28 23.53 -4.79
N LYS A 505 8.07 23.77 -5.83
CA LYS A 505 9.38 24.41 -5.76
C LYS A 505 9.53 25.34 -6.95
N VAL A 506 10.21 26.46 -6.74
CA VAL A 506 10.50 27.45 -7.78
C VAL A 506 11.94 27.27 -8.23
N ASP A 507 12.20 27.27 -9.54
CA ASP A 507 13.55 27.20 -10.09
C ASP A 507 13.88 28.50 -10.85
N GLY A 508 14.91 29.21 -10.41
CA GLY A 508 15.35 30.47 -11.01
C GLY A 508 15.91 31.46 -10.00
N THR A 509 16.33 32.63 -10.48
CA THR A 509 16.86 33.72 -9.66
C THR A 509 15.77 34.73 -9.32
N LEU A 510 15.77 35.23 -8.08
CA LEU A 510 14.83 36.26 -7.61
C LEU A 510 14.70 37.41 -8.61
N THR A 511 13.48 37.61 -9.09
CA THR A 511 13.07 38.71 -9.95
C THR A 511 11.82 39.35 -9.35
N ALA A 512 11.88 40.65 -9.09
CA ALA A 512 10.77 41.33 -8.44
C ALA A 512 9.48 41.26 -9.27
N ASN A 513 8.37 40.94 -8.62
CA ASN A 513 7.03 40.81 -9.19
C ASN A 513 6.85 39.67 -10.20
N GLN A 514 7.74 38.67 -10.21
CA GLN A 514 7.61 37.52 -11.08
C GLN A 514 6.70 36.45 -10.48
N TYR A 515 5.77 35.93 -11.29
CA TYR A 515 4.83 34.88 -10.88
C TYR A 515 5.46 33.50 -10.92
N ALA A 516 5.06 32.64 -9.98
CA ALA A 516 5.38 31.22 -9.98
C ALA A 516 4.18 30.40 -10.46
N LEU A 517 3.11 30.33 -9.66
CA LEU A 517 1.89 29.58 -9.99
C LEU A 517 0.65 30.22 -9.34
N ALA A 518 -0.53 29.85 -9.82
CA ALA A 518 -1.82 30.18 -9.22
C ALA A 518 -2.76 28.99 -9.18
N LEU A 519 -3.66 29.00 -8.19
CA LEU A 519 -4.78 28.08 -8.01
C LEU A 519 -6.07 28.83 -8.26
N TYR A 520 -6.83 28.41 -9.28
CA TYR A 520 -8.15 28.93 -9.59
C TYR A 520 -9.19 27.82 -9.58
N TRP A 521 -10.28 28.04 -8.85
CA TRP A 521 -11.41 27.12 -8.84
C TRP A 521 -12.73 27.91 -8.92
N PRO A 522 -13.12 28.34 -10.13
CA PRO A 522 -14.46 28.88 -10.37
C PRO A 522 -15.51 27.80 -10.17
N VAL A 523 -16.64 28.16 -9.56
CA VAL A 523 -17.74 27.23 -9.31
C VAL A 523 -19.02 27.71 -9.98
N SER A 524 -19.78 26.77 -10.54
CA SER A 524 -21.03 27.05 -11.24
C SER A 524 -22.15 27.51 -10.31
N SER A 525 -22.07 27.11 -9.04
CA SER A 525 -23.06 27.38 -8.00
C SER A 525 -22.43 27.30 -6.61
N LEU A 526 -23.09 27.92 -5.62
CA LEU A 526 -22.77 27.79 -4.20
C LEU A 526 -23.92 27.09 -3.47
N PRO A 527 -23.67 26.43 -2.32
CA PRO A 527 -24.73 25.91 -1.48
C PRO A 527 -25.75 26.98 -1.09
N GLN A 528 -26.99 26.56 -0.82
CA GLN A 528 -28.06 27.48 -0.44
C GLN A 528 -27.68 28.27 0.81
N GLY A 529 -27.79 29.61 0.74
CA GLY A 529 -27.46 30.51 1.84
C GLY A 529 -25.98 30.90 1.93
N VAL A 530 -25.11 30.36 1.08
CA VAL A 530 -23.69 30.77 0.99
C VAL A 530 -23.56 31.87 -0.05
N THR A 531 -22.87 32.96 0.30
CA THR A 531 -22.57 34.07 -0.61
C THR A 531 -21.17 34.58 -0.31
N LEU A 532 -20.30 34.61 -1.32
CA LEU A 532 -18.95 35.18 -1.17
C LEU A 532 -19.05 36.71 -1.05
N GLU A 533 -18.06 37.31 -0.39
CA GLU A 533 -18.02 38.77 -0.24
C GLU A 533 -17.85 39.50 -1.58
N GLY A 534 -18.28 40.77 -1.64
CA GLY A 534 -18.10 41.61 -2.82
C GLY A 534 -19.04 41.29 -3.98
N ASN A 535 -18.83 41.97 -5.11
CA ASN A 535 -19.73 41.96 -6.27
C ASN A 535 -18.97 41.85 -7.61
N ALA A 536 -17.81 41.19 -7.60
CA ALA A 536 -16.93 41.11 -8.77
C ALA A 536 -17.39 40.10 -9.86
N GLY A 537 -18.49 39.37 -9.63
CA GLY A 537 -19.24 38.68 -10.68
C GLY A 537 -19.00 37.18 -10.82
N HIS A 538 -17.88 36.63 -10.30
CA HIS A 538 -17.61 35.19 -10.34
C HIS A 538 -17.31 34.61 -8.96
N ASN A 539 -17.90 33.45 -8.66
CA ASN A 539 -17.67 32.72 -7.43
C ASN A 539 -16.48 31.77 -7.60
N LEU A 540 -15.44 31.97 -6.81
CA LEU A 540 -14.23 31.14 -6.83
C LEU A 540 -13.92 30.65 -5.43
N LEU A 541 -13.75 29.33 -5.25
CA LEU A 541 -13.26 28.74 -4.00
C LEU A 541 -11.74 28.83 -3.87
N ALA A 542 -11.04 28.98 -4.99
CA ALA A 542 -9.63 29.33 -5.02
C ALA A 542 -9.40 30.44 -6.05
N SER A 543 -8.66 31.48 -5.66
CA SER A 543 -8.19 32.54 -6.55
C SER A 543 -6.87 33.08 -6.01
N PHE A 544 -5.91 32.17 -5.79
CA PHE A 544 -4.68 32.45 -5.04
C PHE A 544 -3.48 32.30 -5.96
N TYR A 545 -2.46 33.13 -5.77
CA TYR A 545 -1.23 33.03 -6.56
C TYR A 545 0.03 33.25 -5.73
N VAL A 546 1.13 32.73 -6.25
CA VAL A 546 2.47 32.86 -5.70
C VAL A 546 3.28 33.81 -6.58
N GLN A 547 3.86 34.83 -5.97
CA GLN A 547 4.65 35.87 -6.66
C GLN A 547 5.80 36.32 -5.76
N SER A 548 6.98 36.53 -6.33
CA SER A 548 8.08 37.14 -5.59
C SER A 548 7.97 38.66 -5.55
N ASP A 549 8.37 39.27 -4.45
CA ASP A 549 8.65 40.71 -4.39
C ASP A 549 10.17 40.97 -4.55
N ALA A 550 10.70 42.06 -3.98
CA ALA A 550 12.12 42.38 -4.05
C ALA A 550 12.99 41.47 -3.17
N THR A 551 12.42 40.71 -2.24
CA THR A 551 13.14 39.83 -1.29
C THR A 551 12.49 38.46 -1.15
N ASP A 552 11.17 38.40 -1.11
CA ASP A 552 10.42 37.27 -0.58
C ASP A 552 9.56 36.59 -1.64
N LEU A 553 9.20 35.32 -1.39
CA LEU A 553 8.16 34.62 -2.13
C LEU A 553 6.83 34.71 -1.37
N ASN A 554 5.79 35.26 -2.00
CA ASN A 554 4.55 35.63 -1.32
C ASN A 554 3.33 34.89 -1.85
N VAL A 555 2.37 34.64 -0.96
CA VAL A 555 1.04 34.13 -1.29
C VAL A 555 0.08 35.30 -1.32
N MET A 556 -0.64 35.43 -2.43
CA MET A 556 -1.51 36.56 -2.73
C MET A 556 -2.92 36.07 -3.05
N TYR A 557 -3.92 36.81 -2.59
CA TYR A 557 -5.30 36.62 -2.97
C TYR A 557 -5.64 37.51 -4.17
N HIS A 558 -5.95 36.89 -5.31
CA HIS A 558 -6.35 37.56 -6.53
C HIS A 558 -7.81 37.99 -6.45
N LYS A 559 -8.02 39.23 -5.98
CA LYS A 559 -9.35 39.87 -5.90
C LYS A 559 -9.66 40.75 -7.11
N GLY A 560 -8.70 40.96 -8.01
CA GLY A 560 -8.89 41.69 -9.26
C GLY A 560 -7.68 42.54 -9.63
N ASN A 561 -7.89 43.85 -9.78
CA ASN A 561 -6.81 44.77 -10.15
C ASN A 561 -5.69 44.75 -9.10
N ALA A 562 -4.45 45.04 -9.50
CA ALA A 562 -3.27 44.92 -8.63
C ALA A 562 -3.39 45.65 -7.28
N GLY A 563 -4.16 46.74 -7.20
CA GLY A 563 -4.42 47.47 -5.95
C GLY A 563 -5.44 46.83 -4.99
N GLN A 564 -6.10 45.74 -5.40
CA GLN A 564 -7.08 44.99 -4.60
C GLN A 564 -6.54 43.61 -4.18
N ASN A 565 -5.45 43.15 -4.79
CA ASN A 565 -4.83 41.89 -4.41
C ASN A 565 -4.24 42.01 -3.00
N THR A 566 -4.56 41.03 -2.16
CA THR A 566 -4.19 41.05 -0.74
C THR A 566 -3.09 40.03 -0.49
N LYS A 567 -2.02 40.41 0.21
CA LYS A 567 -1.00 39.44 0.67
C LYS A 567 -1.58 38.60 1.80
N LEU A 568 -1.65 37.29 1.60
CA LEU A 568 -2.13 36.32 2.58
C LEU A 568 -1.00 35.82 3.49
N GLY A 569 0.24 35.86 3.00
CA GLY A 569 1.42 35.50 3.76
C GLY A 569 2.66 35.41 2.87
N SER A 570 3.73 34.83 3.40
CA SER A 570 5.01 34.70 2.73
C SER A 570 5.70 33.40 3.14
N PHE A 571 6.42 32.79 2.21
CA PHE A 571 7.34 31.68 2.46
C PHE A 571 8.67 32.17 3.09
N GLY A 572 8.86 33.49 3.17
CA GLY A 572 10.11 34.12 3.58
C GLY A 572 10.95 34.55 2.38
N ALA A 573 12.25 34.73 2.61
CA ALA A 573 13.21 35.09 1.58
C ALA A 573 13.13 34.10 0.40
N PHE A 574 13.20 34.60 -0.82
CA PHE A 574 13.15 33.76 -2.01
C PHE A 574 14.27 32.71 -1.98
N ASP A 575 13.89 31.45 -2.19
CA ASP A 575 14.80 30.33 -2.37
C ASP A 575 14.28 29.38 -3.46
N ASN A 576 15.04 28.32 -3.72
CA ASN A 576 14.68 27.26 -4.66
C ASN A 576 14.39 25.94 -3.93
N GLU A 577 13.97 26.00 -2.66
CA GLU A 577 13.60 24.87 -1.83
C GLU A 577 12.13 24.46 -2.07
N TRP A 578 11.75 23.35 -1.45
CA TRP A 578 10.39 22.85 -1.53
C TRP A 578 9.49 23.50 -0.47
N HIS A 579 8.39 24.08 -0.95
CA HIS A 579 7.36 24.72 -0.13
C HIS A 579 6.01 23.98 -0.22
N THR A 580 5.18 24.12 0.82
CA THR A 580 3.77 23.70 0.84
C THR A 580 2.86 24.90 0.96
N LEU A 581 1.95 25.04 0.00
CA LEU A 581 0.85 25.98 0.03
C LEU A 581 -0.45 25.25 0.30
N GLY A 582 -1.14 25.60 1.39
CA GLY A 582 -2.43 25.08 1.77
C GLY A 582 -3.49 26.18 1.98
N PHE A 583 -4.76 25.82 1.80
CA PHE A 583 -5.92 26.66 2.12
C PHE A 583 -6.97 25.81 2.82
N ARG A 584 -7.12 26.02 4.13
CA ARG A 584 -8.00 25.24 4.98
C ARG A 584 -9.36 25.90 5.12
N PHE A 585 -10.41 25.16 4.81
CA PHE A 585 -11.80 25.57 4.89
C PHE A 585 -12.37 25.17 6.24
N ALA A 586 -13.05 26.10 6.91
CA ALA A 586 -13.59 25.88 8.26
C ALA A 586 -14.78 24.90 8.30
N GLY A 587 -15.45 24.66 7.17
CA GLY A 587 -16.68 23.87 7.11
C GLY A 587 -17.91 24.64 7.60
N ASN A 588 -19.01 23.93 7.82
CA ASN A 588 -20.32 24.46 8.21
C ASN A 588 -20.83 25.56 7.27
N ASN A 589 -20.56 25.43 5.97
CA ASN A 589 -20.87 26.42 4.94
C ASN A 589 -20.20 27.80 5.16
N SER A 590 -19.13 27.84 5.97
CA SER A 590 -18.32 29.04 6.17
C SER A 590 -17.52 29.35 4.92
N ILE A 591 -17.43 30.65 4.60
CA ILE A 591 -16.55 31.18 3.56
C ILE A 591 -15.18 31.62 4.11
N GLU A 592 -14.93 31.37 5.40
CA GLU A 592 -13.64 31.63 6.04
C GLU A 592 -12.61 30.56 5.67
N VAL A 593 -11.46 31.01 5.22
CA VAL A 593 -10.34 30.17 4.81
C VAL A 593 -9.07 30.61 5.52
N THR A 594 -8.31 29.63 6.02
CA THR A 594 -7.00 29.87 6.65
C THR A 594 -5.89 29.44 5.69
N PRO A 595 -4.99 30.35 5.25
CA PRO A 595 -3.83 29.95 4.48
C PRO A 595 -2.86 29.16 5.37
N VAL A 596 -2.30 28.07 4.86
CA VAL A 596 -1.33 27.23 5.54
C VAL A 596 -0.04 27.25 4.72
N ILE A 597 0.98 27.95 5.21
CA ILE A 597 2.22 28.19 4.46
C ILE A 597 3.36 27.46 5.19
N ASP A 598 3.94 26.45 4.53
CA ASP A 598 4.93 25.54 5.13
C ASP A 598 4.49 24.95 6.47
N GLY A 599 3.23 24.54 6.51
CA GLY A 599 2.60 23.95 7.69
C GLY A 599 2.24 24.96 8.79
N LYS A 600 2.44 26.26 8.58
CA LYS A 600 2.07 27.32 9.52
C LYS A 600 0.79 28.01 9.10
N ASP A 601 -0.14 28.11 10.03
CA ASP A 601 -1.37 28.86 9.84
C ASP A 601 -1.07 30.36 9.73
N GLY A 602 -1.53 30.98 8.65
CA GLY A 602 -1.58 32.42 8.50
C GLY A 602 -2.88 32.99 9.03
N THR A 603 -3.12 34.27 8.75
CA THR A 603 -4.34 34.95 9.17
C THR A 603 -5.55 34.47 8.36
N PRO A 604 -6.63 33.99 8.99
CA PRO A 604 -7.86 33.65 8.29
C PRO A 604 -8.44 34.84 7.52
N PHE A 605 -9.10 34.56 6.40
CA PHE A 605 -9.75 35.57 5.57
C PHE A 605 -11.04 35.04 4.96
N MET A 606 -11.94 35.94 4.59
CA MET A 606 -13.20 35.60 3.92
C MET A 606 -13.02 35.55 2.40
N LEU A 607 -13.59 34.52 1.77
CA LEU A 607 -13.67 34.43 0.32
C LEU A 607 -14.55 35.55 -0.24
N SER A 608 -14.07 36.19 -1.29
CA SER A 608 -14.77 37.18 -2.09
C SER A 608 -14.92 36.73 -3.54
N GLN A 609 -15.95 37.23 -4.21
CA GLN A 609 -16.07 37.14 -5.66
C GLN A 609 -14.83 37.73 -6.34
N SER A 610 -14.50 37.19 -7.51
CA SER A 610 -13.34 37.60 -8.30
C SER A 610 -13.78 38.00 -9.72
N PRO A 611 -13.11 38.97 -10.37
CA PRO A 611 -13.32 39.24 -11.79
C PRO A 611 -12.65 38.19 -12.69
N VAL A 612 -11.91 37.23 -12.12
CA VAL A 612 -11.26 36.13 -12.86
C VAL A 612 -12.31 35.10 -13.27
N GLY A 613 -13.02 35.38 -14.38
CA GLY A 613 -14.21 34.62 -14.80
C GLY A 613 -14.09 33.84 -16.11
N THR A 614 -12.95 33.90 -16.80
CA THR A 614 -12.77 33.27 -18.12
C THR A 614 -12.44 31.78 -18.05
N PHE A 615 -12.29 31.22 -16.85
CA PHE A 615 -12.01 29.80 -16.65
C PHE A 615 -13.30 28.99 -16.61
N THR A 616 -13.24 27.77 -17.14
CA THR A 616 -14.35 26.82 -17.07
C THR A 616 -14.71 26.54 -15.62
N ALA A 617 -15.99 26.70 -15.28
CA ALA A 617 -16.50 26.39 -13.94
C ALA A 617 -16.29 24.92 -13.56
N ASP A 618 -16.27 24.66 -12.25
CA ASP A 618 -16.20 23.36 -11.61
C ASP A 618 -14.91 22.58 -11.88
N LYS A 619 -13.84 23.30 -12.23
CA LYS A 619 -12.50 22.74 -12.41
C LYS A 619 -11.51 23.46 -11.51
N LEU A 620 -10.66 22.69 -10.83
CA LEU A 620 -9.47 23.23 -10.20
C LEU A 620 -8.39 23.37 -11.26
N ARG A 621 -7.86 24.57 -11.45
CA ARG A 621 -6.83 24.91 -12.42
C ARG A 621 -5.58 25.43 -11.72
N VAL A 622 -4.42 24.91 -12.12
CA VAL A 622 -3.09 25.40 -11.75
C VAL A 622 -2.42 26.00 -12.98
N THR A 623 -1.92 27.23 -12.91
CA THR A 623 -1.37 27.96 -14.07
C THR A 623 -0.30 28.96 -13.67
N ASP A 624 0.54 29.39 -14.61
CA ASP A 624 1.49 30.50 -14.43
C ASP A 624 0.90 31.89 -14.74
N ILE A 625 -0.42 31.99 -14.92
CA ILE A 625 -1.24 33.21 -14.92
C ILE A 625 -1.11 34.07 -16.18
N THR A 626 0.10 34.28 -16.70
CA THR A 626 0.40 35.27 -17.73
C THR A 626 1.17 34.66 -18.89
N SER A 627 1.14 35.28 -20.08
CA SER A 627 2.07 34.96 -21.17
C SER A 627 3.47 35.53 -20.95
N GLY A 628 3.62 36.47 -20.02
CA GLY A 628 4.91 37.03 -19.61
C GLY A 628 5.85 36.02 -18.95
N ALA A 629 7.03 36.49 -18.54
CA ALA A 629 8.02 35.67 -17.86
C ALA A 629 7.51 35.22 -16.49
N THR A 630 7.60 33.93 -16.24
CA THR A 630 7.19 33.23 -15.02
C THR A 630 8.32 32.30 -14.62
N TYR A 631 8.41 31.96 -13.34
CA TYR A 631 9.40 30.98 -12.92
C TYR A 631 9.04 29.59 -13.46
N PRO A 632 10.03 28.78 -13.88
CA PRO A 632 9.90 27.33 -13.87
C PRO A 632 9.44 26.83 -12.49
N VAL A 633 8.44 25.96 -12.48
CA VAL A 633 7.88 25.39 -11.25
C VAL A 633 7.98 23.89 -11.30
N LEU A 634 8.40 23.29 -10.20
CA LEU A 634 8.35 21.85 -9.96
C LEU A 634 7.16 21.60 -9.02
N ILE A 635 6.26 20.70 -9.41
CA ILE A 635 5.09 20.31 -8.62
C ILE A 635 5.27 18.85 -8.22
N GLU A 636 5.30 18.58 -6.92
CA GLU A 636 5.34 17.22 -6.38
C GLU A 636 3.91 16.67 -6.24
N SER A 637 3.02 17.46 -5.65
CA SER A 637 1.63 17.07 -5.46
C SER A 637 0.67 18.24 -5.37
N ILE A 638 -0.59 17.97 -5.75
CA ILE A 638 -1.74 18.82 -5.50
C ILE A 638 -2.83 17.93 -4.89
N THR A 639 -3.49 18.36 -3.83
CA THR A 639 -4.60 17.60 -3.22
C THR A 639 -5.76 18.53 -2.86
N VAL A 640 -6.97 18.00 -2.95
CA VAL A 640 -8.15 18.58 -2.30
C VAL A 640 -8.75 17.50 -1.41
N GLU A 641 -8.78 17.78 -0.12
CA GLU A 641 -9.26 16.87 0.92
C GLU A 641 -10.44 17.52 1.64
N VAL A 642 -11.44 16.73 1.99
CA VAL A 642 -12.64 17.17 2.69
C VAL A 642 -12.79 16.36 3.97
N ASN A 643 -13.16 17.01 5.06
CA ASN A 643 -13.41 16.32 6.32
C ASN A 643 -14.60 15.37 6.19
N ASN A 644 -14.48 14.18 6.76
CA ASN A 644 -15.57 13.25 6.94
C ASN A 644 -16.48 13.74 8.08
N PRO A 645 -17.77 13.35 8.05
CA PRO A 645 -18.77 13.75 9.05
C PRO A 645 -18.35 13.48 10.50
#